data_AF-A0A8B6C2R0-F1
#
_entry.id   AF-A0A8B6C2R0-F1
#
_cell.length_a   1.000
_cell.length_b   1.000
_cell.length_c   1.000
_cell.angle_alpha   90.00
_cell.angle_beta   90.00
_cell.angle_gamma   90.00
#
_symmetry.space_group_name_H-M   'P 1'
#
loop_
_entity.id
_entity.type
_entity.pdbx_description
1 polymer ?
#
loop_
_entity_poly.entity_id
_entity_poly.type
_entity_poly.pdbx_seq_one_letter_code
_entity_poly.pdbx_strand_id
1 'polypeptide(L)'
;MADNAIARDKITETNKPGTTSKAVLISRFSKEVTDFSSQYGSETSISYTVSNLAGRSNIFPAYGDFTQAAVFRTYGPWWKNVTSSPRKFKRTPPNFISDDYVELSFDLDVYPCKIEVWETYNPGSVVRILACDTASGTDVDDGRVRWQVLWEGQPEKCPDKSRIFSPTLREPLFKTSLIRLELCSTLCHYYTELDCVCMYGTLNPCSDMQAILKQAPTFEVKDCSDADEIVSQTLKYINTLSVSSHQESLDENKDPGHLPRETTDVKQEQVTPTEVTNDETFFEEDPEMGNGYFDDLPDEVIQLILSYLDVPALCVASRACMLMKKHCYDTLQYTELNLQPHWPQINNHTLQCLKSRCHHLQQLNLSWCGGNRGIMQSMTFGNFMKECGSELNTLYLANCKFVDSEVLRLLSEYCPKLADLDLQSCMGLDGIGLIHLTKLKGLKRLNLYRTHVDIHSLIAIIRTSPNLECLNLGSCSRINNFDEVAIELSKHCKKLKSLDFWRSRTITDVGLRALAYNCPDLEELDLGWCPELRSGSCCYLDLVDRCHKIKKLYLTANRTVCDDDLNAIASNCPDLEQLDILGTRQVSEESVLRILQSCPRMIMFDVSFCFSIEHEVVNEWSRIFPNCSIKKSFQQ
;
A
#
# COMPACT_ATOMS: atom_id res chain seq x y z
N MET A 1 -31.26 11.91 16.37
CA MET A 1 -31.18 11.96 17.85
C MET A 1 -31.80 10.70 18.40
N ALA A 2 -30.98 9.80 18.92
CA ALA A 2 -31.34 8.70 19.82
C ALA A 2 -30.02 8.16 20.43
N ASP A 3 -29.75 8.62 21.64
CA ASP A 3 -28.90 8.12 22.73
C ASP A 3 -27.54 7.46 22.48
N ASN A 4 -26.52 8.28 22.69
CA ASN A 4 -25.17 7.93 23.15
C ASN A 4 -25.23 7.19 24.50
N ALA A 5 -25.06 5.87 24.49
CA ALA A 5 -24.62 5.14 25.67
C ALA A 5 -23.10 4.92 25.59
N ILE A 6 -22.34 5.87 26.15
CA ILE A 6 -20.92 5.69 26.47
C ILE A 6 -20.85 4.62 27.57
N ALA A 7 -20.65 3.36 27.18
CA ALA A 7 -20.40 2.26 28.10
C ALA A 7 -18.93 2.27 28.51
N ARG A 8 -18.71 2.47 29.82
CA ARG A 8 -17.41 2.72 30.48
C ARG A 8 -16.35 1.66 30.19
N ASP A 9 -15.14 2.15 29.94
CA ASP A 9 -13.85 1.45 30.04
C ASP A 9 -13.72 0.67 31.36
N LYS A 10 -13.16 -0.54 31.29
CA LYS A 10 -12.74 -1.26 32.49
C LYS A 10 -11.45 -0.62 33.03
N ILE A 11 -11.57 0.22 34.05
CA ILE A 11 -10.47 0.61 34.92
C ILE A 11 -10.41 -0.42 36.06
N THR A 12 -9.38 -1.26 36.09
CA THR A 12 -9.12 -2.16 37.22
C THR A 12 -8.36 -1.41 38.32
N GLU A 13 -9.06 -0.82 39.28
CA GLU A 13 -8.47 -0.28 40.51
C GLU A 13 -8.46 -1.34 41.62
N THR A 14 -7.27 -1.69 42.14
CA THR A 14 -7.14 -2.48 43.38
C THR A 14 -6.29 -1.72 44.40
N ASN A 15 -6.95 -1.10 45.37
CA ASN A 15 -6.31 -0.37 46.46
C ASN A 15 -5.77 -1.34 47.54
N LYS A 16 -4.46 -1.30 47.77
CA LYS A 16 -3.82 -1.62 49.05
C LYS A 16 -2.96 -0.41 49.46
N PRO A 17 -3.00 0.04 50.72
CA PRO A 17 -2.28 1.24 51.13
C PRO A 17 -0.80 0.91 51.33
N GLY A 18 0.08 1.68 50.68
CA GLY A 18 1.51 1.77 50.97
C GLY A 18 2.43 0.94 50.07
N THR A 19 2.63 1.37 48.82
CA THR A 19 3.86 1.21 48.00
C THR A 19 3.62 1.89 46.64
N THR A 20 4.64 2.59 46.12
CA THR A 20 4.87 3.05 44.73
C THR A 20 3.67 3.16 43.79
N SER A 21 3.40 4.37 43.25
CA SER A 21 2.39 4.65 42.21
C SER A 21 2.16 3.45 41.28
N LYS A 22 1.06 2.70 41.49
CA LYS A 22 0.71 1.56 40.64
C LYS A 22 0.38 2.11 39.26
N ALA A 23 1.19 1.79 38.26
CA ALA A 23 0.90 2.19 36.90
C ALA A 23 -0.39 1.50 36.42
N VAL A 24 -1.37 2.31 36.02
CA VAL A 24 -2.66 1.85 35.50
C VAL A 24 -2.46 1.40 34.06
N LEU A 25 -2.82 0.15 33.76
CA LEU A 25 -2.82 -0.39 32.42
C LEU A 25 -4.12 0.01 31.71
N ILE A 26 -3.99 0.62 30.53
CA ILE A 26 -5.10 1.05 29.69
C ILE A 26 -5.06 0.28 28.39
N SER A 27 -6.22 -0.19 27.92
CA SER A 27 -6.39 -0.80 26.59
C SER A 27 -7.24 0.11 25.71
N ARG A 28 -6.79 0.36 24.48
CA ARG A 28 -7.51 1.12 23.46
C ARG A 28 -7.49 0.37 22.14
N PHE A 29 -8.68 0.21 21.56
CA PHE A 29 -8.80 -0.21 20.16
C PHE A 29 -8.45 0.98 19.25
N SER A 30 -7.97 0.67 18.05
CA SER A 30 -7.69 1.73 17.08
C SER A 30 -8.95 2.55 16.82
N LYS A 31 -8.81 3.87 16.73
CA LYS A 31 -9.91 4.80 16.51
C LYS A 31 -10.22 4.93 15.02
N GLU A 32 -9.19 5.05 14.20
CA GLU A 32 -9.30 5.24 12.74
C GLU A 32 -7.99 4.86 12.04
N VAL A 33 -8.10 4.60 10.74
CA VAL A 33 -6.95 4.49 9.84
C VAL A 33 -6.60 5.89 9.32
N THR A 34 -5.35 6.29 9.49
CA THR A 34 -4.86 7.63 9.10
C THR A 34 -4.05 7.65 7.82
N ASP A 35 -3.44 6.51 7.45
CA ASP A 35 -2.67 6.35 6.22
C ASP A 35 -2.51 4.85 5.89
N PHE A 36 -2.29 4.52 4.62
CA PHE A 36 -2.05 3.14 4.16
C PHE A 36 -1.51 3.10 2.72
N SER A 37 -0.76 2.04 2.39
CA SER A 37 -0.18 1.83 1.06
C SER A 37 -1.22 1.45 0.00
N SER A 38 -2.07 0.47 0.30
CA SER A 38 -3.06 -0.08 -0.62
C SER A 38 -4.28 -0.63 0.12
N GLN A 39 -5.38 -0.84 -0.61
CA GLN A 39 -6.54 -1.56 -0.11
C GLN A 39 -7.27 -2.26 -1.25
N TYR A 40 -7.90 -3.39 -0.96
CA TYR A 40 -8.70 -4.14 -1.93
C TYR A 40 -10.07 -3.50 -2.16
N GLY A 41 -10.75 -3.14 -1.05
CA GLY A 41 -12.09 -2.57 -1.04
C GLY A 41 -12.23 -1.14 -1.57
N SER A 42 -13.45 -0.60 -1.47
CA SER A 42 -13.80 0.76 -1.89
C SER A 42 -13.87 1.75 -0.75
N GLU A 43 -13.36 2.97 -0.94
CA GLU A 43 -13.53 4.07 0.03
C GLU A 43 -15.01 4.35 0.38
N THR A 44 -15.94 3.94 -0.48
CA THR A 44 -17.40 4.07 -0.25
C THR A 44 -18.06 2.76 0.18
N SER A 45 -17.29 1.74 0.57
CA SER A 45 -17.76 0.42 0.98
C SER A 45 -17.16 0.03 2.33
N ILE A 46 -17.82 -0.89 3.03
CA ILE A 46 -17.27 -1.58 4.21
C ILE A 46 -16.61 -2.91 3.84
N SER A 47 -16.73 -3.37 2.59
CA SER A 47 -16.17 -4.65 2.17
C SER A 47 -14.69 -4.54 1.84
N TYR A 48 -13.86 -5.28 2.58
CA TYR A 48 -12.41 -5.43 2.38
C TYR A 48 -11.63 -4.13 2.44
N THR A 49 -12.09 -3.18 3.26
CA THR A 49 -11.43 -1.87 3.40
C THR A 49 -10.57 -1.83 4.64
N VAL A 50 -9.44 -1.14 4.54
CA VAL A 50 -8.52 -1.00 5.69
C VAL A 50 -9.17 -0.28 6.87
N SER A 51 -10.15 0.60 6.60
CA SER A 51 -10.93 1.31 7.62
C SER A 51 -11.63 0.37 8.61
N ASN A 52 -11.84 -0.90 8.25
CA ASN A 52 -12.41 -1.90 9.15
C ASN A 52 -11.54 -2.20 10.39
N LEU A 53 -10.24 -1.86 10.36
CA LEU A 53 -9.38 -1.97 11.54
C LEU A 53 -9.79 -1.05 12.71
N ALA A 54 -10.60 -0.04 12.42
CA ALA A 54 -11.12 0.92 13.39
C ALA A 54 -12.20 0.29 14.28
N GLY A 55 -12.00 0.39 15.59
CA GLY A 55 -12.92 -0.12 16.60
C GLY A 55 -12.61 -1.55 17.04
N ARG A 56 -13.64 -2.20 17.59
CA ARG A 56 -13.54 -3.56 18.13
C ARG A 56 -13.71 -4.59 17.03
N SER A 57 -13.16 -5.78 17.28
CA SER A 57 -13.37 -6.97 16.46
C SER A 57 -14.85 -7.22 16.17
N ASN A 58 -15.16 -7.53 14.91
CA ASN A 58 -16.48 -7.99 14.48
C ASN A 58 -16.46 -9.43 13.94
N ILE A 59 -15.28 -10.06 13.83
CA ILE A 59 -15.09 -11.36 13.18
C ILE A 59 -14.53 -12.40 14.16
N PHE A 60 -13.44 -12.07 14.86
CA PHE A 60 -12.78 -13.01 15.76
C PHE A 60 -13.73 -13.52 16.87
N PRO A 61 -13.70 -14.82 17.24
CA PRO A 61 -12.69 -15.83 16.92
C PRO A 61 -12.90 -16.58 15.59
N ALA A 62 -13.84 -16.18 14.74
CA ALA A 62 -14.04 -16.86 13.46
C ALA A 62 -12.78 -16.80 12.58
N TYR A 63 -12.53 -17.88 11.83
CA TYR A 63 -11.51 -17.97 10.79
C TYR A 63 -12.20 -18.09 9.44
N GLY A 64 -11.73 -17.32 8.46
CA GLY A 64 -12.31 -17.31 7.13
C GLY A 64 -12.16 -15.95 6.48
N ASP A 65 -12.68 -15.87 5.27
CA ASP A 65 -12.68 -14.67 4.46
C ASP A 65 -13.95 -13.86 4.74
N PHE A 66 -13.79 -12.71 5.37
CA PHE A 66 -14.89 -11.85 5.77
C PHE A 66 -14.76 -10.48 5.14
N THR A 67 -15.83 -10.03 4.48
CA THR A 67 -15.90 -8.69 3.91
C THR A 67 -15.66 -7.59 4.95
N GLN A 68 -15.91 -7.84 6.23
CA GLN A 68 -15.72 -6.91 7.33
C GLN A 68 -14.24 -6.80 7.76
N ALA A 69 -13.31 -7.53 7.15
CA ALA A 69 -11.89 -7.44 7.46
C ALA A 69 -11.18 -6.37 6.60
N ALA A 70 -9.96 -6.01 7.01
CA ALA A 70 -9.04 -5.21 6.22
C ALA A 70 -8.18 -6.10 5.32
N VAL A 71 -8.17 -5.78 4.02
CA VAL A 71 -7.42 -6.50 2.98
C VAL A 71 -6.64 -5.52 2.11
N PHE A 72 -5.38 -5.87 1.85
CA PHE A 72 -4.44 -5.12 1.00
C PHE A 72 -4.43 -5.69 -0.43
N ARG A 73 -3.92 -4.93 -1.40
CA ARG A 73 -3.83 -5.42 -2.79
C ARG A 73 -2.67 -6.40 -3.02
N THR A 74 -1.65 -6.39 -2.17
CA THR A 74 -0.56 -7.36 -2.29
C THR A 74 -0.98 -8.70 -1.71
N TYR A 75 -1.28 -9.68 -2.55
CA TYR A 75 -1.61 -11.04 -2.13
C TYR A 75 -0.60 -12.06 -2.65
N GLY A 76 -0.11 -12.87 -1.71
CA GLY A 76 0.86 -13.94 -1.95
C GLY A 76 2.14 -13.53 -2.70
N PRO A 77 2.90 -14.52 -3.18
CA PRO A 77 4.13 -14.29 -3.94
C PRO A 77 3.90 -13.81 -5.39
N TRP A 78 2.66 -13.94 -5.90
CA TRP A 78 2.32 -13.72 -7.31
C TRP A 78 2.48 -12.29 -7.77
N TRP A 79 2.24 -11.33 -6.86
CA TRP A 79 2.36 -9.89 -7.13
C TRP A 79 3.80 -9.44 -7.42
N LYS A 80 4.80 -10.26 -7.08
CA LYS A 80 6.22 -9.97 -7.37
C LYS A 80 6.67 -10.44 -8.75
N ASN A 81 5.82 -11.20 -9.44
CA ASN A 81 6.10 -11.81 -10.74
C ASN A 81 5.16 -11.28 -11.83
N VAL A 82 4.50 -10.13 -11.63
CA VAL A 82 3.67 -9.48 -12.66
C VAL A 82 4.53 -8.57 -13.54
N THR A 83 4.12 -8.37 -14.80
CA THR A 83 4.82 -7.48 -15.73
C THR A 83 4.89 -6.05 -15.19
N SER A 84 3.89 -5.67 -14.39
CA SER A 84 3.80 -4.40 -13.67
C SER A 84 4.54 -4.34 -12.34
N SER A 85 5.34 -5.35 -11.93
CA SER A 85 6.03 -5.33 -10.64
C SER A 85 7.16 -4.27 -10.63
N PRO A 86 7.37 -3.55 -9.51
CA PRO A 86 8.52 -2.65 -9.36
C PRO A 86 9.86 -3.37 -9.55
N ARG A 87 10.87 -2.67 -10.06
CA ARG A 87 12.24 -3.20 -10.18
C ARG A 87 12.86 -3.39 -8.81
N LYS A 88 13.63 -4.47 -8.65
CA LYS A 88 14.41 -4.72 -7.43
C LYS A 88 15.67 -3.86 -7.45
N PHE A 89 15.97 -3.23 -6.32
CA PHE A 89 17.21 -2.48 -6.11
C PHE A 89 18.28 -3.37 -5.48
N LYS A 90 19.52 -3.27 -5.97
CA LYS A 90 20.65 -4.08 -5.48
C LYS A 90 20.90 -3.94 -3.98
N ARG A 91 20.84 -2.72 -3.44
CA ARG A 91 21.18 -2.40 -2.04
C ARG A 91 19.97 -2.34 -1.11
N THR A 92 18.91 -3.09 -1.39
CA THR A 92 17.81 -3.21 -0.44
C THR A 92 18.29 -4.02 0.76
N PRO A 93 18.20 -3.50 2.01
CA PRO A 93 18.60 -4.25 3.19
C PRO A 93 17.87 -5.59 3.25
N PRO A 94 18.57 -6.73 3.51
CA PRO A 94 17.93 -8.06 3.51
C PRO A 94 16.79 -8.22 4.52
N ASN A 95 16.79 -7.41 5.58
CA ASN A 95 15.74 -7.37 6.60
C ASN A 95 14.54 -6.47 6.22
N PHE A 96 14.63 -5.69 5.15
CA PHE A 96 13.50 -4.89 4.67
C PHE A 96 12.68 -5.70 3.67
N ILE A 97 11.51 -6.13 4.12
CA ILE A 97 10.63 -7.07 3.41
C ILE A 97 9.18 -6.57 3.29
N SER A 98 8.91 -5.36 3.79
CA SER A 98 7.58 -4.76 3.83
C SER A 98 7.08 -4.47 2.42
N ASP A 99 5.89 -4.99 2.10
CA ASP A 99 5.18 -4.76 0.84
C ASP A 99 4.08 -3.70 1.02
N ASP A 100 3.39 -3.72 2.17
CA ASP A 100 2.29 -2.81 2.52
C ASP A 100 2.44 -2.23 3.93
N TYR A 101 1.70 -1.17 4.21
CA TYR A 101 1.58 -0.59 5.55
C TYR A 101 0.17 -0.05 5.82
N VAL A 102 -0.16 0.06 7.11
CA VAL A 102 -1.33 0.81 7.61
C VAL A 102 -0.96 1.57 8.88
N GLU A 103 -1.41 2.81 8.98
CA GLU A 103 -1.22 3.70 10.13
C GLU A 103 -2.53 3.89 10.89
N LEU A 104 -2.52 3.58 12.18
CA LEU A 104 -3.68 3.50 13.06
C LEU A 104 -3.53 4.52 14.18
N SER A 105 -4.50 5.43 14.30
CA SER A 105 -4.55 6.35 15.43
C SER A 105 -5.39 5.78 16.58
N PHE A 106 -5.07 6.22 17.78
CA PHE A 106 -5.74 5.88 19.02
C PHE A 106 -6.19 7.18 19.70
N ASP A 107 -7.16 7.09 20.60
CA ASP A 107 -7.75 8.23 21.29
C ASP A 107 -6.92 8.77 22.47
N LEU A 108 -5.86 8.06 22.86
CA LEU A 108 -5.05 8.39 24.02
C LEU A 108 -3.57 8.05 23.83
N ASP A 109 -2.70 9.00 24.16
CA ASP A 109 -1.25 8.80 24.23
C ASP A 109 -0.86 7.97 25.46
N VAL A 110 -0.26 6.81 25.23
CA VAL A 110 0.24 5.91 26.28
C VAL A 110 1.66 5.44 25.95
N TYR A 111 2.41 4.94 26.93
CA TYR A 111 3.62 4.15 26.68
C TYR A 111 3.17 2.74 26.26
N PRO A 112 3.26 2.34 24.97
CA PRO A 112 2.76 1.04 24.56
C PRO A 112 3.59 -0.09 25.16
N CYS A 113 2.91 -1.12 25.64
CA CYS A 113 3.56 -2.27 26.25
C CYS A 113 3.12 -3.61 25.70
N LYS A 114 1.94 -3.63 25.08
CA LYS A 114 1.42 -4.78 24.35
C LYS A 114 0.58 -4.26 23.20
N ILE A 115 0.75 -4.85 22.04
CA ILE A 115 -0.13 -4.63 20.89
C ILE A 115 -0.65 -6.00 20.50
N GLU A 116 -1.95 -6.06 20.25
CA GLU A 116 -2.64 -7.24 19.78
C GLU A 116 -3.20 -6.91 18.39
N VAL A 117 -2.91 -7.77 17.42
CA VAL A 117 -3.42 -7.71 16.05
C VAL A 117 -4.23 -8.97 15.80
N TRP A 118 -5.51 -8.83 15.46
CA TRP A 118 -6.40 -9.95 15.20
C TRP A 118 -6.30 -10.31 13.73
N GLU A 119 -5.67 -11.45 13.46
CA GLU A 119 -5.53 -12.00 12.11
C GLU A 119 -6.58 -13.09 11.91
N THR A 120 -7.51 -12.88 10.97
CA THR A 120 -8.70 -13.75 10.78
C THR A 120 -8.62 -14.63 9.54
N TYR A 121 -7.74 -14.32 8.59
CA TYR A 121 -7.50 -15.12 7.38
C TYR A 121 -6.04 -15.01 6.93
N ASN A 122 -5.43 -16.15 6.58
CA ASN A 122 -4.01 -16.27 6.22
C ASN A 122 -3.05 -15.46 7.13
N PRO A 123 -3.03 -15.73 8.45
CA PRO A 123 -2.19 -15.00 9.41
C PRO A 123 -0.69 -15.16 9.16
N GLY A 124 0.12 -14.24 9.70
CA GLY A 124 1.58 -14.30 9.65
C GLY A 124 2.24 -13.20 8.82
N SER A 125 1.47 -12.21 8.40
CA SER A 125 1.92 -11.19 7.44
C SER A 125 2.53 -9.96 8.10
N VAL A 126 2.20 -9.69 9.37
CA VAL A 126 2.74 -8.53 10.10
C VAL A 126 4.22 -8.75 10.37
N VAL A 127 5.06 -7.86 9.83
CA VAL A 127 6.53 -7.98 9.93
C VAL A 127 7.17 -6.85 10.73
N ARG A 128 6.49 -5.71 10.89
CA ARG A 128 6.95 -4.61 11.77
C ARG A 128 5.80 -3.90 12.45
N ILE A 129 6.07 -3.46 13.68
CA ILE A 129 5.20 -2.58 14.47
C ILE A 129 6.04 -1.37 14.87
N LEU A 130 5.62 -0.18 14.47
CA LEU A 130 6.30 1.08 14.78
C LEU A 130 5.38 2.01 15.56
N ALA A 131 5.95 2.79 16.48
CA ALA A 131 5.28 3.87 17.19
C ALA A 131 5.79 5.22 16.72
N CYS A 132 4.89 6.19 16.61
CA CYS A 132 5.22 7.57 16.25
C CYS A 132 5.20 8.48 17.47
N ASP A 133 6.29 9.23 17.70
CA ASP A 133 6.35 10.27 18.71
C ASP A 133 5.64 11.52 18.18
N THR A 134 4.45 11.80 18.71
CA THR A 134 3.58 12.89 18.26
C THR A 134 3.52 14.06 19.25
N ALA A 135 4.38 14.06 20.27
CA ALA A 135 4.32 15.00 21.40
C ALA A 135 4.50 16.49 21.01
N SER A 136 4.84 16.81 19.77
CA SER A 136 4.88 18.18 19.24
C SER A 136 3.72 18.45 18.28
N GLY A 137 2.49 18.44 18.79
CA GLY A 137 1.35 19.01 18.08
C GLY A 137 1.44 20.53 18.02
N THR A 138 2.36 21.09 17.21
CA THR A 138 2.33 22.49 16.75
C THR A 138 3.34 22.65 15.61
N ASP A 139 2.91 23.33 14.54
CA ASP A 139 3.77 23.96 13.53
C ASP A 139 4.85 24.86 14.20
N VAL A 140 6.02 24.33 14.58
CA VAL A 140 7.21 25.14 14.86
C VAL A 140 8.50 24.33 14.59
N ASP A 141 9.24 24.82 13.59
CA ASP A 141 10.66 24.77 13.20
C ASP A 141 11.76 23.89 13.87
N ASP A 142 11.49 22.98 14.81
CA ASP A 142 12.46 21.91 15.16
C ASP A 142 11.81 20.49 15.25
N GLY A 143 10.57 20.39 14.73
CA GLY A 143 9.63 19.27 14.62
C GLY A 143 10.12 17.92 14.08
N ARG A 144 10.98 17.20 14.81
CA ARG A 144 11.37 15.82 14.48
C ARG A 144 10.30 14.83 14.93
N VAL A 145 9.37 14.50 14.04
CA VAL A 145 8.60 13.28 14.23
C VAL A 145 9.52 12.08 14.15
N ARG A 146 9.49 11.29 15.21
CA ARG A 146 10.33 10.11 15.37
C ARG A 146 9.47 8.86 15.29
N TRP A 147 9.83 7.96 14.39
CA TRP A 147 9.33 6.60 14.41
C TRP A 147 10.31 5.70 15.14
N GLN A 148 9.80 4.90 16.07
CA GLN A 148 10.56 3.85 16.76
C GLN A 148 9.97 2.49 16.39
N VAL A 149 10.83 1.57 15.95
CA VAL A 149 10.45 0.16 15.77
C VAL A 149 10.26 -0.46 17.16
N LEU A 150 9.02 -0.84 17.47
CA LEU A 150 8.69 -1.57 18.70
C LEU A 150 8.88 -3.07 18.51
N TRP A 151 8.64 -3.58 17.31
CA TRP A 151 8.88 -4.98 16.96
C TRP A 151 9.17 -5.13 15.46
N GLU A 152 10.01 -6.09 15.13
CA GLU A 152 10.29 -6.52 13.75
C GLU A 152 10.56 -8.04 13.72
N GLY A 153 10.13 -8.70 12.65
CA GLY A 153 10.25 -10.13 12.46
C GLY A 153 10.17 -10.54 10.98
N GLN A 154 10.32 -11.84 10.73
CA GLN A 154 10.10 -12.43 9.42
C GLN A 154 8.61 -12.79 9.26
N PRO A 155 8.08 -12.89 8.02
CA PRO A 155 6.72 -13.38 7.84
C PRO A 155 6.66 -14.84 8.28
N GLU A 156 5.53 -15.28 8.79
CA GLU A 156 5.34 -16.60 9.39
C GLU A 156 4.35 -17.42 8.57
N LYS A 157 4.69 -18.67 8.25
CA LYS A 157 3.70 -19.61 7.75
C LYS A 157 2.89 -20.14 8.93
N CYS A 158 1.65 -19.67 9.06
CA CYS A 158 0.76 -20.03 10.15
C CYS A 158 -0.23 -21.13 9.75
N PRO A 159 -0.81 -21.87 10.72
CA PRO A 159 -1.96 -22.74 10.45
C PRO A 159 -3.19 -21.94 10.02
N ASP A 160 -4.09 -22.57 9.27
CA ASP A 160 -5.37 -22.01 8.81
C ASP A 160 -6.37 -21.85 9.97
N LYS A 161 -6.06 -20.93 10.89
CA LYS A 161 -6.88 -20.58 12.05
C LYS A 161 -6.68 -19.10 12.40
N SER A 162 -7.71 -18.48 12.94
CA SER A 162 -7.62 -17.11 13.44
C SER A 162 -6.66 -17.06 14.64
N ARG A 163 -5.98 -15.93 14.83
CA ARG A 163 -5.10 -15.73 16.00
C ARG A 163 -5.05 -14.27 16.42
N ILE A 164 -4.69 -14.09 17.68
CA ILE A 164 -4.27 -12.79 18.20
C ILE A 164 -2.74 -12.78 18.14
N PHE A 165 -2.18 -12.04 17.18
CA PHE A 165 -0.74 -11.81 17.10
C PHE A 165 -0.35 -10.72 18.09
N SER A 166 0.47 -11.08 19.09
CA SER A 166 0.92 -10.16 20.13
C SER A 166 2.39 -10.42 20.48
N PRO A 167 3.33 -9.82 19.72
CA PRO A 167 4.74 -10.05 19.96
C PRO A 167 5.24 -9.30 21.19
N THR A 168 6.39 -9.71 21.72
CA THR A 168 7.09 -8.95 22.75
C THR A 168 7.65 -7.66 22.16
N LEU A 169 7.23 -6.52 22.70
CA LEU A 169 7.65 -5.19 22.24
C LEU A 169 8.94 -4.75 22.91
N ARG A 170 9.75 -3.98 22.19
CA ARG A 170 10.81 -3.14 22.75
C ARG A 170 10.17 -2.02 23.56
N GLU A 171 10.78 -1.66 24.68
CA GLU A 171 10.25 -0.58 25.53
C GLU A 171 10.27 0.77 24.77
N PRO A 172 9.12 1.47 24.68
CA PRO A 172 9.02 2.75 24.02
C PRO A 172 9.67 3.84 24.87
N LEU A 173 10.35 4.80 24.23
CA LEU A 173 10.95 5.93 24.94
C LEU A 173 9.96 7.10 25.17
N PHE A 174 8.75 6.99 24.64
CA PHE A 174 7.76 8.07 24.58
C PHE A 174 6.32 7.52 24.60
N LYS A 175 5.36 8.42 24.87
CA LYS A 175 3.95 8.10 24.67
C LYS A 175 3.57 8.25 23.21
N THR A 176 2.66 7.40 22.75
CA THR A 176 2.13 7.47 21.39
C THR A 176 0.65 7.14 21.37
N SER A 177 -0.02 7.71 20.39
CA SER A 177 -1.37 7.38 19.94
C SER A 177 -1.38 6.99 18.46
N LEU A 178 -0.22 6.71 17.86
CA LEU A 178 -0.10 6.40 16.44
C LEU A 178 0.85 5.22 16.23
N ILE A 179 0.30 4.12 15.74
CA ILE A 179 1.02 2.90 15.42
C ILE A 179 0.98 2.66 13.92
N ARG A 180 2.08 2.19 13.36
CA ARG A 180 2.15 1.68 11.99
C ARG A 180 2.42 0.18 12.02
N LEU A 181 1.62 -0.56 11.27
CA LEU A 181 1.87 -1.95 10.94
C LEU A 181 2.45 -2.01 9.53
N GLU A 182 3.53 -2.75 9.33
CA GLU A 182 4.02 -3.11 8.01
C GLU A 182 3.83 -4.61 7.77
N LEU A 183 3.45 -4.96 6.55
CA LEU A 183 3.05 -6.31 6.15
C LEU A 183 3.91 -6.84 5.00
N CYS A 184 4.14 -8.15 4.99
CA CYS A 184 4.79 -8.88 3.92
C CYS A 184 3.96 -10.11 3.54
N SER A 185 3.41 -10.13 2.33
CA SER A 185 2.50 -11.20 1.90
C SER A 185 3.22 -12.40 1.27
N THR A 186 4.55 -12.45 1.30
CA THR A 186 5.35 -13.44 0.55
C THR A 186 5.12 -14.89 0.95
N LEU A 187 4.77 -15.15 2.21
CA LEU A 187 4.44 -16.49 2.71
C LEU A 187 2.93 -16.74 2.80
N CYS A 188 2.12 -15.73 2.51
CA CYS A 188 0.68 -15.88 2.48
C CYS A 188 0.29 -16.77 1.31
N HIS A 189 -0.57 -17.75 1.59
CA HIS A 189 -1.18 -18.53 0.53
C HIS A 189 -2.15 -17.69 -0.31
N TYR A 190 -2.64 -16.55 0.18
CA TYR A 190 -3.49 -15.62 -0.56
C TYR A 190 -3.32 -14.17 -0.02
N TYR A 191 -4.38 -13.38 0.16
CA TYR A 191 -4.32 -12.17 0.99
C TYR A 191 -4.45 -12.49 2.47
N THR A 192 -3.89 -11.61 3.29
CA THR A 192 -4.09 -11.58 4.73
C THR A 192 -5.31 -10.75 5.08
N GLU A 193 -6.06 -11.18 6.10
CA GLU A 193 -7.14 -10.39 6.69
C GLU A 193 -6.82 -10.01 8.13
N LEU A 194 -6.93 -8.71 8.41
CA LEU A 194 -6.87 -8.16 9.75
C LEU A 194 -8.25 -7.67 10.17
N ASP A 195 -8.70 -8.05 11.35
CA ASP A 195 -10.02 -7.65 11.89
C ASP A 195 -9.90 -6.35 12.71
N CYS A 196 -9.05 -6.33 13.74
CA CYS A 196 -8.85 -5.15 14.57
C CYS A 196 -7.46 -5.11 15.21
N VAL A 197 -7.13 -3.96 15.81
CA VAL A 197 -5.88 -3.75 16.56
C VAL A 197 -6.17 -3.09 17.90
N CYS A 198 -5.60 -3.64 18.97
CA CYS A 198 -5.69 -3.11 20.32
C CYS A 198 -4.29 -2.79 20.86
N MET A 199 -4.13 -1.58 21.39
CA MET A 199 -2.92 -1.13 22.07
C MET A 199 -3.16 -1.08 23.58
N TYR A 200 -2.25 -1.68 24.32
CA TYR A 200 -2.18 -1.58 25.77
C TYR A 200 -0.99 -0.72 26.15
N GLY A 201 -1.17 0.15 27.13
CA GLY A 201 -0.08 0.99 27.63
C GLY A 201 -0.38 1.62 28.98
N THR A 202 0.62 2.30 29.51
CA THR A 202 0.54 3.02 30.78
C THR A 202 0.65 4.52 30.56
N LEU A 203 0.05 5.32 31.46
CA LEU A 203 0.17 6.78 31.42
C LEU A 203 1.54 7.30 31.89
N ASN A 204 2.31 6.48 32.60
CA ASN A 204 3.65 6.81 33.08
C ASN A 204 4.61 5.68 32.69
N PRO A 205 5.91 5.96 32.47
CA PRO A 205 6.90 4.91 32.30
C PRO A 205 6.86 3.96 33.51
N CYS A 206 6.88 2.65 33.27
CA CYS A 206 6.92 1.67 34.34
C CYS A 206 8.16 0.80 34.20
N SER A 207 8.92 0.69 35.28
CA SER A 207 10.14 -0.14 35.36
C SER A 207 9.88 -1.63 35.57
N ASP A 208 8.64 -2.04 35.86
CA ASP A 208 8.25 -3.45 36.04
C ASP A 208 7.06 -3.82 35.14
N MET A 209 7.32 -3.79 33.83
CA MET A 209 6.31 -4.05 32.81
C MET A 209 5.77 -5.49 32.87
N GLN A 210 6.59 -6.48 33.24
CA GLN A 210 6.15 -7.87 33.32
C GLN A 210 5.12 -8.11 34.43
N ALA A 211 5.23 -7.42 35.56
CA ALA A 211 4.23 -7.50 36.63
C ALA A 211 2.87 -6.89 36.23
N ILE A 212 2.87 -5.89 35.35
CA ILE A 212 1.65 -5.23 34.86
C ILE A 212 0.98 -6.04 33.75
N LEU A 213 1.74 -6.64 32.84
CA LEU A 213 1.19 -7.46 31.77
C LEU A 213 0.47 -8.72 32.31
N LYS A 214 0.87 -9.24 33.48
CA LYS A 214 0.13 -10.29 34.20
C LYS A 214 -1.25 -9.86 34.67
N GLN A 215 -1.50 -8.55 34.76
CA GLN A 215 -2.79 -7.95 35.16
C GLN A 215 -3.63 -7.57 33.93
N ALA A 216 -3.09 -7.69 32.72
CA ALA A 216 -3.84 -7.45 31.50
C ALA A 216 -4.99 -8.47 31.42
N PRO A 217 -6.23 -8.02 31.15
CA PRO A 217 -7.32 -8.95 30.95
C PRO A 217 -6.97 -9.84 29.75
N THR A 218 -6.82 -11.14 29.98
CA THR A 218 -6.88 -12.13 28.92
C THR A 218 -8.30 -12.14 28.40
N PHE A 219 -8.49 -11.80 27.12
CA PHE A 219 -9.74 -12.07 26.45
C PHE A 219 -9.86 -13.59 26.33
N GLU A 220 -10.52 -14.22 27.31
CA GLU A 220 -10.90 -15.63 27.21
C GLU A 220 -11.89 -15.77 26.06
N VAL A 221 -11.49 -16.55 25.05
CA VAL A 221 -12.38 -17.03 24.00
C VAL A 221 -13.42 -17.91 24.69
N LYS A 222 -14.64 -17.41 24.87
CA LYS A 222 -15.75 -18.29 25.22
C LYS A 222 -15.98 -19.21 24.04
N ASP A 223 -15.93 -20.52 24.31
CA ASP A 223 -16.21 -21.56 23.32
C ASP A 223 -17.46 -21.24 22.51
N CYS A 224 -17.33 -21.39 21.19
CA CYS A 224 -18.34 -21.03 20.21
C CYS A 224 -19.45 -22.09 20.20
N SER A 225 -20.54 -21.85 20.95
CA SER A 225 -21.81 -22.59 20.84
C SER A 225 -22.98 -21.76 20.32
N ASP A 226 -22.79 -20.45 20.10
CA ASP A 226 -23.93 -19.50 19.98
C ASP A 226 -24.09 -18.90 18.57
N ALA A 227 -23.38 -19.42 17.56
CA ALA A 227 -23.50 -18.95 16.18
C ALA A 227 -24.95 -19.07 15.64
N ASP A 228 -25.67 -20.12 16.03
CA ASP A 228 -27.07 -20.34 15.64
C ASP A 228 -28.04 -19.35 16.33
N GLU A 229 -27.71 -18.85 17.52
CA GLU A 229 -28.56 -17.93 18.27
C GLU A 229 -28.47 -16.50 17.72
N ILE A 230 -27.30 -16.08 17.24
CA ILE A 230 -27.08 -14.75 16.62
C ILE A 230 -27.77 -14.66 15.25
N VAL A 231 -27.71 -15.72 14.44
CA VAL A 231 -28.46 -15.80 13.16
C VAL A 231 -29.97 -15.75 13.42
N SER A 232 -30.45 -16.45 14.45
CA SER A 232 -31.88 -16.45 14.80
C SER A 232 -32.38 -15.12 15.36
N GLN A 233 -31.54 -14.32 16.03
CA GLN A 233 -31.89 -12.98 16.52
C GLN A 233 -31.86 -11.92 15.40
N THR A 234 -30.90 -12.03 14.47
CA THR A 234 -30.80 -11.12 13.32
C THR A 234 -31.99 -11.28 12.37
N LEU A 235 -32.45 -12.52 12.13
CA LEU A 235 -33.65 -12.79 11.34
C LEU A 235 -34.95 -12.31 12.00
N LYS A 236 -35.01 -12.28 13.34
CA LYS A 236 -36.14 -11.69 14.08
C LYS A 236 -36.20 -10.17 13.92
N TYR A 237 -35.05 -9.51 13.91
CA TYR A 237 -34.97 -8.05 13.79
C TYR A 237 -35.32 -7.55 12.37
N ILE A 238 -34.93 -8.31 11.34
CA ILE A 238 -35.26 -7.99 9.93
C ILE A 238 -36.77 -8.11 9.66
N ASN A 239 -37.44 -9.10 10.27
CA ASN A 239 -38.90 -9.26 10.13
C ASN A 239 -39.74 -8.20 10.88
N THR A 240 -39.14 -7.46 11.81
CA THR A 240 -39.81 -6.34 12.49
C THR A 240 -39.76 -5.02 11.72
N LEU A 241 -38.88 -4.90 10.70
CA LEU A 241 -38.68 -3.65 9.95
C LEU A 241 -39.52 -3.55 8.66
N SER A 242 -40.31 -4.57 8.32
CA SER A 242 -41.13 -4.60 7.09
C SER A 242 -42.60 -4.19 7.29
N VAL A 243 -42.95 -3.49 8.37
CA VAL A 243 -44.31 -2.93 8.56
C VAL A 243 -44.24 -1.48 9.02
N SER A 244 -44.16 -0.54 8.07
CA SER A 244 -44.90 0.73 8.10
C SER A 244 -44.59 1.55 6.84
N SER A 245 -45.62 1.74 6.03
CA SER A 245 -45.65 2.51 4.80
C SER A 245 -46.37 3.86 5.01
N HIS A 246 -45.94 4.87 4.24
CA HIS A 246 -46.68 6.08 3.79
C HIS A 246 -46.81 7.24 4.82
N GLN A 247 -46.81 8.55 4.48
CA GLN A 247 -47.02 9.28 3.21
C GLN A 247 -46.60 10.78 3.37
N GLU A 248 -46.36 11.47 2.23
CA GLU A 248 -46.51 12.93 1.93
C GLU A 248 -45.57 13.98 2.57
N SER A 249 -45.28 15.17 2.00
CA SER A 249 -45.08 15.72 0.64
C SER A 249 -44.82 17.26 0.79
N LEU A 250 -43.86 17.80 0.01
CA LEU A 250 -43.80 19.12 -0.66
C LEU A 250 -43.68 20.49 0.09
N ASP A 251 -43.05 21.41 -0.67
CA ASP A 251 -42.94 22.89 -0.62
C ASP A 251 -41.88 23.55 0.28
N GLU A 252 -41.28 24.71 -0.02
CA GLU A 252 -40.74 25.38 -1.23
C GLU A 252 -39.95 26.61 -0.68
N ASN A 253 -38.84 26.98 -1.34
CA ASN A 253 -38.23 28.33 -1.45
C ASN A 253 -38.07 29.30 -0.24
N LYS A 254 -36.81 29.73 0.04
CA LYS A 254 -36.35 31.15 -0.05
C LYS A 254 -34.87 31.40 0.32
N ASP A 255 -34.35 32.43 -0.34
CA ASP A 255 -32.99 32.98 -0.52
C ASP A 255 -32.10 33.34 0.70
N PRO A 256 -30.79 33.66 0.47
CA PRO A 256 -29.73 33.78 1.47
C PRO A 256 -29.48 35.23 1.98
N GLY A 257 -28.99 35.33 3.22
CA GLY A 257 -28.58 36.58 3.86
C GLY A 257 -27.07 36.65 4.13
N HIS A 258 -26.51 37.83 3.84
CA HIS A 258 -25.13 38.30 3.90
C HIS A 258 -24.42 38.32 5.29
N LEU A 259 -23.12 37.93 5.30
CA LEU A 259 -21.89 38.55 5.89
C LEU A 259 -21.82 38.93 7.40
N PRO A 260 -20.63 39.21 8.00
CA PRO A 260 -19.23 39.32 7.50
C PRO A 260 -18.20 38.43 8.26
N ARG A 261 -17.05 37.98 7.73
CA ARG A 261 -15.75 38.66 7.47
C ARG A 261 -15.24 39.57 8.59
N GLU A 262 -14.39 39.02 9.46
CA GLU A 262 -13.40 39.79 10.23
C GLU A 262 -11.99 39.43 9.77
N THR A 263 -11.28 40.49 9.39
CA THR A 263 -9.86 40.58 9.04
C THR A 263 -9.06 40.83 10.31
N THR A 264 -7.96 40.09 10.52
CA THR A 264 -6.92 40.49 11.46
C THR A 264 -5.56 40.51 10.77
N ASP A 265 -5.01 41.73 10.71
CA ASP A 265 -3.66 42.05 10.28
C ASP A 265 -2.62 41.36 11.17
N VAL A 266 -1.66 40.67 10.55
CA VAL A 266 -0.41 40.27 11.23
C VAL A 266 0.77 40.88 10.47
N LYS A 267 1.52 41.70 11.20
CA LYS A 267 2.74 42.39 10.75
C LYS A 267 3.84 41.38 10.46
N GLN A 268 4.47 41.54 9.29
CA GLN A 268 5.69 40.83 8.89
C GLN A 268 6.89 41.38 9.68
N GLU A 269 7.57 40.54 10.45
CA GLU A 269 8.94 40.78 10.89
C GLU A 269 9.88 39.90 10.06
N GLN A 270 10.82 40.56 9.38
CA GLN A 270 11.89 39.96 8.60
C GLN A 270 12.93 39.34 9.54
N VAL A 271 13.13 38.04 9.47
CA VAL A 271 14.28 37.35 10.08
C VAL A 271 15.28 37.01 8.98
N THR A 272 16.50 37.49 9.13
CA THR A 272 17.65 37.21 8.25
C THR A 272 18.21 35.82 8.54
N PRO A 273 18.73 35.09 7.53
CA PRO A 273 19.22 33.73 7.74
C PRO A 273 20.62 33.74 8.38
N THR A 274 20.73 33.09 9.54
CA THR A 274 22.01 32.76 10.19
C THR A 274 22.70 31.64 9.41
N GLU A 275 23.96 31.86 9.05
CA GLU A 275 24.84 30.89 8.38
C GLU A 275 24.99 29.61 9.23
N VAL A 276 24.68 28.47 8.63
CA VAL A 276 24.94 27.15 9.21
C VAL A 276 26.37 26.76 8.87
N THR A 277 27.22 26.66 9.89
CA THR A 277 28.61 26.22 9.79
C THR A 277 28.70 24.75 9.38
N ASN A 278 29.49 24.47 8.33
CA ASN A 278 29.90 23.11 7.94
C ASN A 278 30.64 22.44 9.10
N ASP A 279 30.08 21.38 9.65
CA ASP A 279 30.74 20.51 10.62
C ASP A 279 31.71 19.56 9.89
N GLU A 280 32.77 20.13 9.31
CA GLU A 280 33.94 19.38 8.85
C GLU A 280 34.82 19.09 10.07
N THR A 281 34.54 17.97 10.75
CA THR A 281 35.52 17.40 11.66
C THR A 281 36.70 16.88 10.84
N PHE A 282 37.77 17.66 10.80
CA PHE A 282 39.06 17.26 10.25
C PHE A 282 39.59 16.08 11.07
N PHE A 283 39.80 14.94 10.43
CA PHE A 283 40.66 13.90 10.97
C PHE A 283 42.09 14.47 10.97
N GLU A 284 42.68 14.70 12.14
CA GLU A 284 44.13 14.88 12.24
C GLU A 284 44.78 13.54 11.85
N GLU A 285 45.40 13.50 10.66
CA GLU A 285 46.10 12.32 10.17
C GLU A 285 47.35 12.06 11.03
N ASP A 286 47.46 10.83 11.55
CA ASP A 286 48.75 10.27 11.95
C ASP A 286 49.37 9.62 10.69
N PRO A 287 50.37 10.24 10.04
CA PRO A 287 50.93 9.78 8.77
C PRO A 287 51.63 8.40 8.86
N GLU A 288 51.77 7.82 10.05
CA GLU A 288 52.31 6.46 10.25
C GLU A 288 51.24 5.35 10.20
N MET A 289 49.93 5.67 10.23
CA MET A 289 48.85 4.68 10.07
C MET A 289 48.39 4.63 8.60
N GLY A 290 48.97 3.73 7.80
CA GLY A 290 48.41 3.35 6.49
C GLY A 290 47.01 2.72 6.59
N ASN A 291 46.33 2.50 5.47
CA ASN A 291 44.99 1.88 5.43
C ASN A 291 45.04 0.33 5.54
N GLY A 292 46.17 -0.22 5.99
CA GLY A 292 46.41 -1.66 6.06
C GLY A 292 46.39 -2.32 4.68
N TYR A 293 45.88 -3.55 4.59
CA TYR A 293 45.81 -4.29 3.33
C TYR A 293 44.90 -3.65 2.27
N PHE A 294 44.09 -2.63 2.62
CA PHE A 294 43.32 -1.89 1.62
C PHE A 294 44.19 -1.02 0.72
N ASP A 295 45.40 -0.63 1.15
CA ASP A 295 46.36 0.06 0.29
C ASP A 295 46.88 -0.85 -0.85
N ASP A 296 46.82 -2.18 -0.66
CA ASP A 296 47.27 -3.17 -1.64
C ASP A 296 46.18 -3.59 -2.63
N LEU A 297 44.92 -3.19 -2.41
CA LEU A 297 43.80 -3.58 -3.26
C LEU A 297 43.62 -2.60 -4.44
N PRO A 298 43.33 -3.09 -5.65
CA PRO A 298 42.88 -2.23 -6.74
C PRO A 298 41.59 -1.47 -6.38
N ASP A 299 41.46 -0.22 -6.83
CA ASP A 299 40.29 0.63 -6.60
C ASP A 299 38.98 -0.10 -6.96
N GLU A 300 38.95 -0.89 -8.04
CA GLU A 300 37.78 -1.65 -8.48
C GLU A 300 37.35 -2.73 -7.48
N VAL A 301 38.31 -3.34 -6.79
CA VAL A 301 38.03 -4.35 -5.75
C VAL A 301 37.45 -3.67 -4.52
N ILE A 302 37.96 -2.50 -4.13
CA ILE A 302 37.39 -1.69 -3.04
C ILE A 302 35.96 -1.28 -3.38
N GLN A 303 35.72 -0.79 -4.61
CA GLN A 303 34.39 -0.43 -5.09
C GLN A 303 33.43 -1.63 -5.06
N LEU A 304 33.89 -2.82 -5.45
CA LEU A 304 33.10 -4.05 -5.40
C LEU A 304 32.78 -4.45 -3.95
N ILE A 305 33.73 -4.39 -3.02
CA ILE A 305 33.48 -4.67 -1.60
C ILE A 305 32.40 -3.73 -1.05
N LEU A 306 32.56 -2.43 -1.30
CA LEU A 306 31.59 -1.42 -0.86
C LEU A 306 30.24 -1.57 -1.54
N SER A 307 30.17 -2.18 -2.73
CA SER A 307 28.91 -2.40 -3.45
C SER A 307 27.92 -3.31 -2.72
N TYR A 308 28.40 -4.12 -1.78
CA TYR A 308 27.58 -4.99 -0.93
C TYR A 308 27.02 -4.31 0.32
N LEU A 309 27.46 -3.07 0.63
CA LEU A 309 26.98 -2.33 1.79
C LEU A 309 25.65 -1.63 1.49
N ASP A 310 24.75 -1.56 2.46
CA ASP A 310 23.59 -0.68 2.38
C ASP A 310 24.01 0.79 2.60
N VAL A 311 23.08 1.72 2.38
CA VAL A 311 23.37 3.17 2.46
C VAL A 311 23.87 3.57 3.85
N PRO A 312 23.25 3.14 4.97
CA PRO A 312 23.79 3.40 6.31
C PRO A 312 25.20 2.83 6.52
N ALA A 313 25.47 1.60 6.09
CA ALA A 313 26.79 0.99 6.22
C ALA A 313 27.85 1.71 5.40
N LEU A 314 27.54 2.20 4.20
CA LEU A 314 28.42 3.09 3.42
C LEU A 314 28.77 4.37 4.20
N CYS A 315 27.78 5.00 4.83
CA CYS A 315 27.98 6.19 5.65
C CYS A 315 28.81 5.90 6.92
N VAL A 316 28.76 4.67 7.46
CA VAL A 316 29.63 4.27 8.57
C VAL A 316 31.05 4.03 8.07
N ALA A 317 31.21 3.29 6.97
CA ALA A 317 32.49 2.97 6.36
C ALA A 317 33.26 4.22 5.92
N SER A 318 32.56 5.24 5.42
CA SER A 318 33.18 6.51 5.01
C SER A 318 33.86 7.29 6.15
N ARG A 319 33.59 6.91 7.40
CA ARG A 319 34.21 7.52 8.60
C ARG A 319 35.43 6.74 9.11
N ALA A 320 35.79 5.63 8.47
CA ALA A 320 36.90 4.80 8.92
C ALA A 320 38.27 5.42 8.59
N CYS A 321 38.45 5.90 7.36
CA CYS A 321 39.66 6.58 6.90
C CYS A 321 39.39 7.36 5.60
N MET A 322 40.35 8.16 5.15
CA MET A 322 40.23 8.97 3.92
C MET A 322 40.07 8.12 2.65
N LEU A 323 40.71 6.93 2.59
CA LEU A 323 40.53 5.98 1.49
C LEU A 323 39.07 5.51 1.40
N MET A 324 38.50 5.05 2.53
CA MET A 324 37.09 4.63 2.57
C MET A 324 36.15 5.79 2.29
N LYS A 325 36.44 7.00 2.79
CA LYS A 325 35.66 8.20 2.46
C LYS A 325 35.62 8.46 0.96
N LYS A 326 36.78 8.43 0.29
CA LYS A 326 36.90 8.58 -1.18
C LYS A 326 36.01 7.56 -1.90
N HIS A 327 36.14 6.28 -1.57
CA HIS A 327 35.42 5.22 -2.29
C HIS A 327 33.92 5.16 -1.95
N CYS A 328 33.53 5.40 -0.70
CA CYS A 328 32.12 5.48 -0.31
C CYS A 328 31.39 6.67 -0.94
N TYR A 329 32.09 7.76 -1.27
CA TYR A 329 31.51 8.95 -1.92
C TYR A 329 31.52 8.87 -3.45
N ASP A 330 32.08 7.79 -4.01
CA ASP A 330 32.10 7.59 -5.46
C ASP A 330 30.67 7.47 -6.01
N THR A 331 30.38 8.26 -7.04
CA THR A 331 29.06 8.32 -7.68
C THR A 331 28.57 6.97 -8.23
N LEU A 332 29.49 6.06 -8.58
CA LEU A 332 29.13 4.72 -9.06
C LEU A 332 28.44 3.89 -7.97
N GLN A 333 28.70 4.18 -6.69
CA GLN A 333 28.03 3.53 -5.57
C GLN A 333 26.53 3.87 -5.50
N TYR A 334 26.10 4.98 -6.13
CA TYR A 334 24.76 5.57 -6.03
C TYR A 334 23.98 5.58 -7.35
N THR A 335 24.37 4.76 -8.33
CA THR A 335 23.60 4.59 -9.59
C THR A 335 22.19 4.04 -9.33
N GLU A 336 22.03 3.21 -8.30
CA GLU A 336 20.75 2.72 -7.79
C GLU A 336 20.63 3.06 -6.31
N LEU A 337 19.63 3.86 -5.94
CA LEU A 337 19.43 4.34 -4.58
C LEU A 337 18.03 4.02 -4.08
N ASN A 338 17.94 3.07 -3.14
CA ASN A 338 16.69 2.74 -2.44
C ASN A 338 16.67 3.34 -1.04
N LEU A 339 15.81 4.34 -0.82
CA LEU A 339 15.65 5.04 0.46
C LEU A 339 14.36 4.65 1.20
N GLN A 340 13.45 3.92 0.56
CA GLN A 340 12.22 3.41 1.18
C GLN A 340 12.45 2.64 2.49
N PRO A 341 13.47 1.76 2.63
CA PRO A 341 13.74 1.08 3.91
C PRO A 341 13.99 2.01 5.09
N HIS A 342 14.43 3.24 4.79
CA HIS A 342 14.79 4.27 5.74
C HIS A 342 13.80 5.44 5.72
N TRP A 343 12.59 5.23 5.17
CA TRP A 343 11.56 6.26 4.99
C TRP A 343 11.34 7.18 6.20
N PRO A 344 11.41 6.74 7.49
CA PRO A 344 11.21 7.65 8.61
C PRO A 344 12.35 8.63 8.83
N GLN A 345 13.56 8.33 8.32
CA GLN A 345 14.75 9.15 8.49
C GLN A 345 15.03 10.06 7.28
N ILE A 346 14.30 9.86 6.16
CA ILE A 346 14.53 10.67 4.97
C ILE A 346 13.83 12.01 5.11
N ASN A 347 14.61 13.09 4.96
CA ASN A 347 14.15 14.47 5.03
C ASN A 347 14.96 15.35 4.05
N ASN A 348 14.71 16.67 4.08
CA ASN A 348 15.43 17.65 3.27
C ASN A 348 16.96 17.58 3.42
N HIS A 349 17.47 17.47 4.65
CA HIS A 349 18.90 17.40 4.93
C HIS A 349 19.53 16.14 4.32
N THR A 350 18.84 15.00 4.43
CA THR A 350 19.29 13.74 3.82
C THR A 350 19.51 13.88 2.31
N LEU A 351 18.56 14.49 1.59
CA LEU A 351 18.70 14.72 0.15
C LEU A 351 19.84 15.71 -0.18
N GLN A 352 19.99 16.78 0.60
CA GLN A 352 21.09 17.73 0.43
C GLN A 352 22.46 17.06 0.58
N CYS A 353 22.64 16.21 1.59
CA CYS A 353 23.88 15.47 1.80
C CYS A 353 24.15 14.41 0.73
N LEU A 354 23.11 13.87 0.08
CA LEU A 354 23.26 12.88 -0.99
C LEU A 354 23.56 13.52 -2.35
N LYS A 355 23.20 14.79 -2.54
CA LYS A 355 23.29 15.52 -3.81
C LYS A 355 24.62 15.34 -4.53
N SER A 356 25.76 15.57 -3.86
CA SER A 356 27.09 15.50 -4.47
C SER A 356 27.53 14.09 -4.89
N ARG A 357 26.82 13.06 -4.44
CA ARG A 357 27.15 11.64 -4.68
C ARG A 357 26.26 11.02 -5.76
N CYS A 358 25.21 11.70 -6.18
CA CYS A 358 24.14 11.13 -7.01
C CYS A 358 24.13 11.63 -8.47
N HIS A 359 25.24 12.17 -8.99
CA HIS A 359 25.30 12.74 -10.35
C HIS A 359 25.10 11.72 -11.48
N HIS A 360 25.26 10.42 -11.21
CA HIS A 360 24.99 9.33 -12.16
C HIS A 360 23.82 8.44 -11.72
N LEU A 361 22.91 8.99 -10.90
CA LEU A 361 21.74 8.28 -10.41
C LEU A 361 20.82 7.88 -11.57
N GLN A 362 20.50 6.59 -11.63
CA GLN A 362 19.67 5.97 -12.66
C GLN A 362 18.34 5.48 -12.11
N GLN A 363 18.33 5.01 -10.86
CA GLN A 363 17.13 4.51 -10.19
C GLN A 363 17.04 5.09 -8.78
N LEU A 364 15.88 5.65 -8.43
CA LEU A 364 15.61 6.19 -7.10
C LEU A 364 14.28 5.67 -6.57
N ASN A 365 14.27 5.13 -5.36
CA ASN A 365 13.05 4.81 -4.64
C ASN A 365 12.97 5.62 -3.34
N LEU A 366 11.98 6.49 -3.27
CA LEU A 366 11.63 7.34 -2.15
C LEU A 366 10.22 7.03 -1.62
N SER A 367 9.61 5.90 -2.03
CA SER A 367 8.29 5.51 -1.57
C SER A 367 8.19 5.58 -0.04
N TRP A 368 7.04 6.06 0.44
CA TRP A 368 6.69 6.28 1.84
C TRP A 368 7.44 7.42 2.53
N CYS A 369 8.35 8.11 1.84
CA CYS A 369 9.07 9.25 2.41
C CYS A 369 8.21 10.53 2.41
N GLY A 370 8.48 11.42 3.36
CA GLY A 370 7.78 12.70 3.46
C GLY A 370 6.28 12.58 3.78
N GLY A 371 5.88 11.53 4.50
CA GLY A 371 4.54 11.37 5.07
C GLY A 371 4.16 12.49 6.06
N ASN A 372 3.00 12.37 6.73
CA ASN A 372 2.24 13.44 7.44
C ASN A 372 3.01 14.28 8.48
N ARG A 373 4.28 13.96 8.72
CA ARG A 373 5.03 14.33 9.89
C ARG A 373 6.55 14.43 9.63
N GLY A 374 7.04 14.11 8.43
CA GLY A 374 8.47 14.18 8.07
C GLY A 374 8.72 15.22 6.97
N ILE A 375 9.50 16.26 7.28
CA ILE A 375 9.67 17.46 6.44
C ILE A 375 10.55 17.15 5.21
N MET A 376 9.93 16.66 4.15
CA MET A 376 10.46 16.76 2.79
C MET A 376 9.63 17.78 2.03
N GLN A 377 10.29 18.76 1.41
CA GLN A 377 9.63 19.81 0.65
C GLN A 377 9.87 19.62 -0.85
N SER A 378 8.85 19.95 -1.64
CA SER A 378 8.86 19.91 -3.11
C SER A 378 10.09 20.62 -3.70
N MET A 379 10.45 21.80 -3.16
CA MET A 379 11.58 22.58 -3.62
C MET A 379 12.93 21.90 -3.37
N THR A 380 13.13 21.30 -2.19
CA THR A 380 14.38 20.58 -1.87
C THR A 380 14.55 19.35 -2.75
N PHE A 381 13.46 18.59 -2.95
CA PHE A 381 13.44 17.48 -3.89
C PHE A 381 13.75 17.95 -5.31
N GLY A 382 13.14 19.06 -5.73
CA GLY A 382 13.40 19.72 -7.00
C GLY A 382 14.86 20.05 -7.25
N ASN A 383 15.52 20.67 -6.26
CA ASN A 383 16.94 21.00 -6.31
C ASN A 383 17.84 19.76 -6.39
N PHE A 384 17.43 18.67 -5.74
CA PHE A 384 18.12 17.39 -5.88
C PHE A 384 17.98 16.84 -7.31
N MET A 385 16.76 16.86 -7.88
CA MET A 385 16.49 16.39 -9.25
C MET A 385 17.20 17.22 -10.31
N LYS A 386 17.34 18.54 -10.10
CA LYS A 386 18.10 19.41 -10.98
C LYS A 386 19.54 18.92 -11.23
N GLU A 387 20.12 18.25 -10.24
CA GLU A 387 21.56 17.93 -10.22
C GLU A 387 21.84 16.45 -10.40
N CYS A 388 20.85 15.60 -10.09
CA CYS A 388 20.96 14.14 -10.14
C CYS A 388 20.02 13.50 -11.18
N GLY A 389 19.12 14.27 -11.79
CA GLY A 389 18.00 13.74 -12.59
C GLY A 389 18.32 13.40 -14.04
N SER A 390 19.45 13.88 -14.59
CA SER A 390 19.74 13.81 -16.03
C SER A 390 19.81 12.38 -16.59
N GLU A 391 20.26 11.43 -15.77
CA GLU A 391 20.38 10.00 -16.09
C GLU A 391 19.27 9.13 -15.48
N LEU A 392 18.36 9.73 -14.72
CA LEU A 392 17.31 9.03 -13.99
C LEU A 392 16.31 8.41 -14.96
N ASN A 393 16.18 7.08 -14.92
CA ASN A 393 15.23 6.32 -15.73
C ASN A 393 14.12 5.65 -14.92
N THR A 394 14.32 5.44 -13.62
CA THR A 394 13.33 4.84 -12.72
C THR A 394 13.17 5.71 -11.46
N LEU A 395 11.95 6.11 -11.14
CA LEU A 395 11.63 6.91 -9.96
C LEU A 395 10.35 6.41 -9.28
N TYR A 396 10.47 5.95 -8.04
CA TYR A 396 9.34 5.52 -7.22
C TYR A 396 9.07 6.51 -6.08
N LEU A 397 7.86 7.04 -6.05
CA LEU A 397 7.37 8.05 -5.12
C LEU A 397 6.05 7.63 -4.46
N ALA A 398 5.74 6.33 -4.41
CA ALA A 398 4.47 5.84 -3.87
C ALA A 398 4.24 6.34 -2.44
N ASN A 399 3.04 6.84 -2.16
CA ASN A 399 2.62 7.40 -0.88
C ASN A 399 3.49 8.57 -0.35
N CYS A 400 4.12 9.35 -1.23
CA CYS A 400 4.83 10.56 -0.84
C CYS A 400 3.88 11.77 -0.79
N LYS A 401 3.79 12.46 0.36
CA LYS A 401 2.85 13.59 0.52
C LYS A 401 3.38 14.94 0.04
N PHE A 402 4.71 15.05 -0.12
CA PHE A 402 5.37 16.22 -0.70
C PHE A 402 5.26 16.29 -2.24
N VAL A 403 4.70 15.25 -2.88
CA VAL A 403 4.58 15.18 -4.32
C VAL A 403 3.36 15.99 -4.76
N ASP A 404 3.64 17.11 -5.43
CA ASP A 404 2.68 18.07 -5.95
C ASP A 404 2.97 18.39 -7.43
N SER A 405 2.20 19.34 -7.98
CA SER A 405 2.33 19.76 -9.38
C SER A 405 3.69 20.39 -9.70
N GLU A 406 4.33 21.04 -8.72
CA GLU A 406 5.67 21.63 -8.90
C GLU A 406 6.74 20.54 -9.00
N VAL A 407 6.63 19.46 -8.21
CA VAL A 407 7.48 18.28 -8.35
C VAL A 407 7.38 17.71 -9.77
N LEU A 408 6.18 17.53 -10.33
CA LEU A 408 6.02 17.01 -11.69
C LEU A 408 6.59 17.96 -12.76
N ARG A 409 6.45 19.28 -12.57
CA ARG A 409 7.08 20.28 -13.45
C ARG A 409 8.59 20.11 -13.48
N LEU A 410 9.22 19.99 -12.31
CA LEU A 410 10.68 19.85 -12.15
C LEU A 410 11.19 18.52 -12.69
N LEU A 411 10.46 17.42 -12.46
CA LEU A 411 10.78 16.12 -13.07
C LEU A 411 10.78 16.19 -14.60
N SER A 412 9.78 16.88 -15.18
CA SER A 412 9.69 17.06 -16.63
C SER A 412 10.84 17.89 -17.24
N GLU A 413 11.48 18.74 -16.43
CA GLU A 413 12.59 19.61 -16.84
C GLU A 413 13.95 18.91 -16.69
N TYR A 414 14.13 18.17 -15.59
CA TYR A 414 15.44 17.64 -15.20
C TYR A 414 15.61 16.14 -15.38
N CYS A 415 14.54 15.38 -15.63
CA CYS A 415 14.58 13.91 -15.79
C CYS A 415 14.13 13.46 -17.19
N PRO A 416 14.79 13.88 -18.29
CA PRO A 416 14.33 13.61 -19.65
C PRO A 416 14.37 12.12 -20.05
N LYS A 417 15.14 11.30 -19.31
CA LYS A 417 15.30 9.85 -19.55
C LYS A 417 14.32 8.99 -18.75
N LEU A 418 13.41 9.61 -17.99
CA LEU A 418 12.49 8.89 -17.11
C LEU A 418 11.58 7.97 -17.93
N ALA A 419 11.61 6.69 -17.60
CA ALA A 419 10.90 5.62 -18.31
C ALA A 419 9.95 4.85 -17.38
N ASP A 420 10.23 4.80 -16.09
CA ASP A 420 9.43 4.11 -15.08
C ASP A 420 9.15 5.06 -13.91
N LEU A 421 7.88 5.45 -13.74
CA LEU A 421 7.44 6.43 -12.76
C LEU A 421 6.28 5.87 -11.94
N ASP A 422 6.47 5.81 -10.62
CA ASP A 422 5.42 5.43 -9.67
C ASP A 422 5.00 6.63 -8.82
N LEU A 423 3.73 7.03 -8.97
CA LEU A 423 3.07 8.12 -8.24
C LEU A 423 1.88 7.60 -7.43
N GLN A 424 1.83 6.30 -7.13
CA GLN A 424 0.76 5.66 -6.37
C GLN A 424 0.42 6.46 -5.11
N SER A 425 -0.87 6.71 -4.89
CA SER A 425 -1.41 7.39 -3.71
C SER A 425 -0.78 8.79 -3.44
N CYS A 426 -0.26 9.47 -4.47
CA CYS A 426 0.18 10.87 -4.37
C CYS A 426 -1.01 11.82 -4.52
N MET A 427 -1.69 12.12 -3.41
CA MET A 427 -2.97 12.85 -3.41
C MET A 427 -2.87 14.37 -3.67
N GLY A 428 -1.65 14.93 -3.63
CA GLY A 428 -1.37 16.35 -3.85
C GLY A 428 -1.31 16.78 -5.32
N LEU A 429 -1.57 15.87 -6.25
CA LEU A 429 -1.51 16.12 -7.69
C LEU A 429 -2.83 16.68 -8.24
N ASP A 430 -2.70 17.52 -9.28
CA ASP A 430 -3.81 18.02 -10.10
C ASP A 430 -3.50 17.90 -11.60
N GLY A 431 -4.48 18.25 -12.44
CA GLY A 431 -4.34 18.16 -13.90
C GLY A 431 -3.27 19.07 -14.49
N ILE A 432 -2.99 20.21 -13.85
CA ILE A 432 -1.95 21.15 -14.27
C ILE A 432 -0.57 20.52 -14.05
N GLY A 433 -0.36 19.86 -12.91
CA GLY A 433 0.86 19.11 -12.64
C GLY A 433 1.06 17.96 -13.62
N LEU A 434 0.01 17.17 -13.83
CA LEU A 434 0.06 15.97 -14.67
C LEU A 434 0.40 16.28 -16.14
N ILE A 435 -0.03 17.42 -16.68
CA ILE A 435 0.29 17.78 -18.08
C ILE A 435 1.80 17.89 -18.33
N HIS A 436 2.62 18.14 -17.30
CA HIS A 436 4.06 18.19 -17.44
C HIS A 436 4.67 16.83 -17.82
N LEU A 437 4.02 15.72 -17.45
CA LEU A 437 4.46 14.39 -17.82
C LEU A 437 4.42 14.16 -19.34
N THR A 438 3.67 14.98 -20.10
CA THR A 438 3.68 14.93 -21.58
C THR A 438 5.06 15.22 -22.19
N LYS A 439 5.99 15.82 -21.45
CA LYS A 439 7.37 16.04 -21.89
C LYS A 439 8.24 14.79 -21.79
N LEU A 440 7.84 13.80 -20.97
CA LEU A 440 8.57 12.55 -20.75
C LEU A 440 8.28 11.52 -21.86
N LYS A 441 8.81 11.77 -23.06
CA LYS A 441 8.52 10.95 -24.26
C LYS A 441 9.02 9.49 -24.16
N GLY A 442 9.90 9.22 -23.22
CA GLY A 442 10.48 7.90 -22.95
C GLY A 442 9.65 7.02 -22.02
N LEU A 443 8.50 7.49 -21.52
CA LEU A 443 7.72 6.80 -20.51
C LEU A 443 7.22 5.43 -21.01
N LYS A 444 7.52 4.39 -20.24
CA LYS A 444 7.14 2.99 -20.46
C LYS A 444 6.23 2.46 -19.37
N ARG A 445 6.41 2.91 -18.13
CA ARG A 445 5.59 2.48 -16.99
C ARG A 445 5.15 3.71 -16.20
N LEU A 446 3.85 3.76 -15.93
CA LEU A 446 3.24 4.80 -15.13
C LEU A 446 2.25 4.18 -14.15
N ASN A 447 2.53 4.29 -12.86
CA ASN A 447 1.61 3.89 -11.81
C ASN A 447 0.94 5.13 -11.20
N LEU A 448 -0.38 5.20 -11.33
CA LEU A 448 -1.23 6.27 -10.79
C LEU A 448 -2.29 5.69 -9.84
N TYR A 449 -2.13 4.45 -9.35
CA TYR A 449 -3.10 3.83 -8.44
C TYR A 449 -3.50 4.81 -7.34
N ARG A 450 -4.82 4.99 -7.17
CA ARG A 450 -5.41 5.90 -6.16
C ARG A 450 -4.84 7.33 -6.19
N THR A 451 -4.52 7.85 -7.37
CA THR A 451 -4.04 9.23 -7.56
C THR A 451 -5.15 10.12 -8.09
N HIS A 452 -5.11 11.41 -7.76
CA HIS A 452 -6.05 12.40 -8.28
C HIS A 452 -5.72 12.78 -9.74
N VAL A 453 -6.27 12.02 -10.68
CA VAL A 453 -6.04 12.20 -12.13
C VAL A 453 -7.35 12.61 -12.81
N ASP A 454 -7.32 13.72 -13.55
CA ASP A 454 -8.41 14.07 -14.47
C ASP A 454 -8.20 13.45 -15.85
N ILE A 455 -9.28 13.29 -16.60
CA ILE A 455 -9.26 12.64 -17.91
C ILE A 455 -8.46 13.42 -18.97
N HIS A 456 -8.48 14.75 -18.94
CA HIS A 456 -7.86 15.56 -19.99
C HIS A 456 -6.33 15.49 -19.92
N SER A 457 -5.77 15.63 -18.71
CA SER A 457 -4.33 15.48 -18.50
C SER A 457 -3.86 14.07 -18.83
N LEU A 458 -4.60 13.04 -18.42
CA LEU A 458 -4.29 11.64 -18.74
C LEU A 458 -4.27 11.37 -20.24
N ILE A 459 -5.28 11.82 -21.00
CA ILE A 459 -5.32 11.64 -22.46
C ILE A 459 -4.13 12.34 -23.13
N ALA A 460 -3.76 13.52 -22.66
CA ALA A 460 -2.59 14.21 -23.19
C ALA A 460 -1.28 13.43 -22.95
N ILE A 461 -1.12 12.81 -21.78
CA ILE A 461 0.01 11.93 -21.46
C ILE A 461 0.00 10.71 -22.40
N ILE A 462 -1.14 10.05 -22.57
CA ILE A 462 -1.30 8.87 -23.44
C ILE A 462 -0.87 9.20 -24.88
N ARG A 463 -1.38 10.31 -25.44
CA ARG A 463 -1.06 10.76 -26.81
C ARG A 463 0.43 11.03 -27.03
N THR A 464 1.17 11.29 -25.97
CA THR A 464 2.60 11.63 -26.03
C THR A 464 3.52 10.52 -25.54
N SER A 465 2.97 9.35 -25.17
CA SER A 465 3.69 8.20 -24.61
C SER A 465 3.54 6.95 -25.49
N PRO A 466 4.05 6.94 -26.73
CA PRO A 466 3.87 5.81 -27.65
C PRO A 466 4.61 4.53 -27.22
N ASN A 467 5.54 4.65 -26.26
CA ASN A 467 6.30 3.53 -25.71
C ASN A 467 5.70 2.98 -24.42
N LEU A 468 4.51 3.42 -24.01
CA LEU A 468 3.88 2.95 -22.78
C LEU A 468 3.59 1.44 -22.86
N GLU A 469 4.12 0.69 -21.91
CA GLU A 469 4.01 -0.76 -21.75
C GLU A 469 3.14 -1.13 -20.53
N CYS A 470 3.18 -0.34 -19.45
CA CYS A 470 2.36 -0.56 -18.26
C CYS A 470 1.69 0.72 -17.78
N LEU A 471 0.38 0.65 -17.51
CA LEU A 471 -0.38 1.75 -16.92
C LEU A 471 -1.29 1.23 -15.81
N ASN A 472 -1.18 1.80 -14.62
CA ASN A 472 -2.09 1.51 -13.52
C ASN A 472 -2.96 2.72 -13.20
N LEU A 473 -4.28 2.57 -13.38
CA LEU A 473 -5.30 3.56 -13.05
C LEU A 473 -6.29 3.04 -11.99
N GLY A 474 -5.93 1.96 -11.29
CA GLY A 474 -6.79 1.33 -10.30
C GLY A 474 -7.23 2.33 -9.24
N SER A 475 -8.53 2.38 -8.96
CA SER A 475 -9.14 3.33 -8.01
C SER A 475 -8.89 4.83 -8.30
N CYS A 476 -8.59 5.23 -9.54
CA CYS A 476 -8.58 6.64 -9.96
C CYS A 476 -10.02 7.18 -10.09
N SER A 477 -10.61 7.61 -8.97
CA SER A 477 -12.04 7.95 -8.88
C SER A 477 -12.49 9.22 -9.62
N ARG A 478 -11.55 10.07 -10.07
CA ARG A 478 -11.83 11.32 -10.79
C ARG A 478 -11.96 11.15 -12.31
N ILE A 479 -11.59 9.99 -12.85
CA ILE A 479 -11.76 9.69 -14.27
C ILE A 479 -13.24 9.37 -14.51
N ASN A 480 -13.91 10.20 -15.31
CA ASN A 480 -15.34 10.11 -15.56
C ASN A 480 -15.70 9.21 -16.77
N ASN A 481 -14.78 8.96 -17.71
CA ASN A 481 -15.03 8.16 -18.91
C ASN A 481 -13.82 7.27 -19.24
N PHE A 482 -13.87 6.01 -18.81
CA PHE A 482 -12.79 5.06 -19.09
C PHE A 482 -12.81 4.50 -20.52
N ASP A 483 -13.95 4.54 -21.24
CA ASP A 483 -13.98 4.17 -22.65
C ASP A 483 -13.11 5.09 -23.49
N GLU A 484 -13.18 6.41 -23.24
CA GLU A 484 -12.34 7.38 -23.95
C GLU A 484 -10.86 7.14 -23.66
N VAL A 485 -10.50 6.86 -22.40
CA VAL A 485 -9.13 6.49 -22.01
C VAL A 485 -8.68 5.23 -22.76
N ALA A 486 -9.50 4.18 -22.78
CA ALA A 486 -9.22 2.92 -23.48
C ALA A 486 -9.05 3.13 -25.00
N ILE A 487 -9.90 3.94 -25.60
CA ILE A 487 -9.83 4.30 -27.03
C ILE A 487 -8.53 5.05 -27.33
N GLU A 488 -8.15 6.04 -26.52
CA GLU A 488 -6.91 6.80 -26.76
C GLU A 488 -5.66 5.94 -26.51
N LEU A 489 -5.66 5.07 -25.50
CA LEU A 489 -4.62 4.06 -25.31
C LEU A 489 -4.49 3.17 -26.55
N SER A 490 -5.62 2.67 -27.04
CA SER A 490 -5.66 1.80 -28.21
C SER A 490 -5.09 2.47 -29.46
N LYS A 491 -5.27 3.78 -29.63
CA LYS A 491 -4.73 4.53 -30.78
C LYS A 491 -3.23 4.77 -30.68
N HIS A 492 -2.74 5.10 -29.47
CA HIS A 492 -1.41 5.68 -29.30
C HIS A 492 -0.37 4.74 -28.66
N CYS A 493 -0.79 3.78 -27.84
CA CYS A 493 0.10 2.95 -27.01
C CYS A 493 0.09 1.48 -27.47
N LYS A 494 0.61 1.22 -28.68
CA LYS A 494 0.59 -0.12 -29.31
C LYS A 494 1.46 -1.18 -28.62
N LYS A 495 2.32 -0.78 -27.69
CA LYS A 495 3.22 -1.65 -26.92
C LYS A 495 2.66 -2.02 -25.54
N LEU A 496 1.39 -1.72 -25.29
CA LEU A 496 0.76 -1.93 -23.99
C LEU A 496 0.72 -3.43 -23.67
N LYS A 497 1.28 -3.80 -22.50
CA LYS A 497 1.36 -5.17 -21.97
C LYS A 497 0.59 -5.34 -20.68
N SER A 498 0.52 -4.31 -19.85
CA SER A 498 -0.17 -4.35 -18.56
C SER A 498 -1.06 -3.13 -18.39
N LEU A 499 -2.32 -3.37 -18.07
CA LEU A 499 -3.31 -2.33 -17.83
C LEU A 499 -4.15 -2.69 -16.60
N ASP A 500 -4.11 -1.83 -15.60
CA ASP A 500 -4.95 -1.96 -14.40
C ASP A 500 -6.06 -0.91 -14.43
N PHE A 501 -7.28 -1.39 -14.70
CA PHE A 501 -8.54 -0.66 -14.67
C PHE A 501 -9.39 -1.10 -13.47
N TRP A 502 -8.79 -1.61 -12.38
CA TRP A 502 -9.53 -1.99 -11.18
C TRP A 502 -10.44 -0.85 -10.71
N ARG A 503 -11.74 -1.16 -10.59
CA ARG A 503 -12.80 -0.23 -10.18
C ARG A 503 -13.01 0.96 -11.12
N SER A 504 -12.72 0.76 -12.41
CA SER A 504 -13.06 1.71 -13.48
C SER A 504 -14.57 1.65 -13.77
N ARG A 505 -15.36 2.39 -12.99
CA ARG A 505 -16.83 2.26 -12.99
C ARG A 505 -17.52 2.57 -14.34
N THR A 506 -16.84 3.23 -15.26
CA THR A 506 -17.41 3.69 -16.55
C THR A 506 -16.80 3.03 -17.78
N ILE A 507 -15.96 2.00 -17.62
CA ILE A 507 -15.49 1.21 -18.76
C ILE A 507 -16.62 0.30 -19.24
N THR A 508 -16.89 0.31 -20.55
CA THR A 508 -17.90 -0.55 -21.19
C THR A 508 -17.24 -1.46 -22.22
N ASP A 509 -18.09 -2.25 -22.89
CA ASP A 509 -17.69 -3.09 -24.00
C ASP A 509 -17.09 -2.31 -25.19
N VAL A 510 -17.42 -1.02 -25.33
CA VAL A 510 -16.83 -0.15 -26.36
C VAL A 510 -15.33 0.06 -26.11
N GLY A 511 -14.94 0.47 -24.91
CA GLY A 511 -13.55 0.66 -24.54
C GLY A 511 -12.76 -0.65 -24.55
N LEU A 512 -13.35 -1.73 -24.03
CA LEU A 512 -12.70 -3.04 -24.01
C LEU A 512 -12.43 -3.57 -25.42
N ARG A 513 -13.39 -3.46 -26.35
CA ARG A 513 -13.16 -3.83 -27.76
C ARG A 513 -12.08 -2.97 -28.39
N ALA A 514 -12.05 -1.66 -28.13
CA ALA A 514 -11.01 -0.79 -28.68
C ALA A 514 -9.59 -1.29 -28.32
N LEU A 515 -9.39 -1.69 -27.06
CA LEU A 515 -8.15 -2.31 -26.59
C LEU A 515 -7.89 -3.65 -27.29
N ALA A 516 -8.88 -4.55 -27.33
CA ALA A 516 -8.77 -5.85 -27.97
C ALA A 516 -8.26 -5.77 -29.43
N TYR A 517 -8.82 -4.85 -30.21
CA TYR A 517 -8.46 -4.69 -31.64
C TYR A 517 -7.06 -4.12 -31.88
N ASN A 518 -6.47 -3.42 -30.91
CA ASN A 518 -5.33 -2.55 -31.16
C ASN A 518 -4.15 -2.76 -30.21
N CYS A 519 -4.32 -3.57 -29.17
CA CYS A 519 -3.31 -3.91 -28.16
C CYS A 519 -3.14 -5.44 -28.06
N PRO A 520 -2.71 -6.14 -29.13
CA PRO A 520 -2.58 -7.60 -29.15
C PRO A 520 -1.46 -8.12 -28.22
N ASP A 521 -0.58 -7.24 -27.76
CA ASP A 521 0.53 -7.54 -26.85
C ASP A 521 0.14 -7.51 -25.36
N LEU A 522 -1.14 -7.35 -25.03
CA LEU A 522 -1.61 -7.40 -23.64
C LEU A 522 -1.31 -8.76 -23.00
N GLU A 523 -0.63 -8.71 -21.85
CA GLU A 523 -0.25 -9.84 -21.02
C GLU A 523 -0.98 -9.83 -19.66
N GLU A 524 -1.28 -8.65 -19.14
CA GLU A 524 -1.93 -8.44 -17.84
C GLU A 524 -3.06 -7.41 -17.99
N LEU A 525 -4.26 -7.78 -17.58
CA LEU A 525 -5.42 -6.90 -17.62
C LEU A 525 -6.28 -7.08 -16.36
N ASP A 526 -6.40 -6.02 -15.59
CA ASP A 526 -7.28 -5.98 -14.42
C ASP A 526 -8.56 -5.18 -14.75
N LEU A 527 -9.70 -5.88 -14.79
CA LEU A 527 -11.04 -5.34 -15.01
C LEU A 527 -11.95 -5.61 -13.78
N GLY A 528 -11.37 -5.87 -12.61
CA GLY A 528 -12.14 -6.14 -11.42
C GLY A 528 -13.02 -4.95 -11.01
N TRP A 529 -14.23 -5.25 -10.58
CA TRP A 529 -15.24 -4.28 -10.15
C TRP A 529 -15.61 -3.23 -11.21
N CYS A 530 -15.73 -3.66 -12.47
CA CYS A 530 -16.15 -2.85 -13.62
C CYS A 530 -17.59 -3.21 -14.02
N PRO A 531 -18.62 -2.68 -13.33
CA PRO A 531 -20.00 -3.18 -13.40
C PRO A 531 -20.69 -3.04 -14.77
N GLU A 532 -20.18 -2.17 -15.64
CA GLU A 532 -20.74 -1.97 -16.99
C GLU A 532 -20.21 -2.97 -18.03
N LEU A 533 -19.19 -3.77 -17.69
CA LEU A 533 -18.75 -4.87 -18.54
C LEU A 533 -19.66 -6.08 -18.36
N ARG A 534 -20.28 -6.52 -19.46
CA ARG A 534 -21.29 -7.58 -19.45
C ARG A 534 -20.97 -8.68 -20.44
N SER A 535 -21.05 -9.93 -20.00
CA SER A 535 -20.88 -11.12 -20.86
C SER A 535 -21.75 -11.07 -22.13
N GLY A 536 -23.03 -10.66 -22.00
CA GLY A 536 -23.96 -10.58 -23.14
C GLY A 536 -23.59 -9.58 -24.25
N SER A 537 -22.54 -8.76 -24.08
CA SER A 537 -21.98 -7.91 -25.13
C SER A 537 -20.87 -8.59 -25.95
N CYS A 538 -20.51 -9.83 -25.61
CA CYS A 538 -19.38 -10.59 -26.14
C CYS A 538 -18.00 -9.94 -25.94
N CYS A 539 -17.89 -8.92 -25.09
CA CYS A 539 -16.66 -8.14 -24.94
C CYS A 539 -15.45 -8.95 -24.44
N TYR A 540 -15.66 -9.95 -23.58
CA TYR A 540 -14.60 -10.84 -23.11
C TYR A 540 -14.14 -11.81 -24.20
N LEU A 541 -15.07 -12.32 -25.02
CA LEU A 541 -14.74 -13.11 -26.21
C LEU A 541 -13.91 -12.29 -27.20
N ASP A 542 -14.36 -11.08 -27.53
CA ASP A 542 -13.64 -10.16 -28.43
C ASP A 542 -12.21 -9.86 -27.94
N LEU A 543 -12.04 -9.72 -26.62
CA LEU A 543 -10.75 -9.55 -25.98
C LEU A 543 -9.83 -10.75 -26.24
N VAL A 544 -10.26 -11.96 -25.86
CA VAL A 544 -9.38 -13.13 -25.93
C VAL A 544 -9.17 -13.66 -27.34
N ASP A 545 -10.08 -13.38 -28.28
CA ASP A 545 -9.93 -13.69 -29.72
C ASP A 545 -8.88 -12.82 -30.44
N ARG A 546 -8.31 -11.82 -29.74
CA ARG A 546 -7.28 -10.92 -30.30
C ARG A 546 -6.04 -10.81 -29.41
N CYS A 547 -6.21 -10.88 -28.09
CA CYS A 547 -5.13 -10.74 -27.11
C CYS A 547 -4.67 -12.11 -26.60
N HIS A 548 -4.09 -12.93 -27.48
CA HIS A 548 -3.67 -14.31 -27.14
C HIS A 548 -2.47 -14.39 -26.18
N LYS A 549 -1.83 -13.26 -25.86
CA LYS A 549 -0.69 -13.19 -24.93
C LYS A 549 -1.09 -12.97 -23.47
N ILE A 550 -2.39 -12.91 -23.18
CA ILE A 550 -2.89 -12.74 -21.82
C ILE A 550 -2.38 -13.90 -20.94
N LYS A 551 -1.66 -13.51 -19.89
CA LYS A 551 -1.17 -14.37 -18.81
C LYS A 551 -1.92 -14.13 -17.52
N LYS A 552 -2.44 -12.92 -17.30
CA LYS A 552 -3.14 -12.54 -16.07
C LYS A 552 -4.38 -11.74 -16.40
N LEU A 553 -5.53 -12.25 -15.97
CA LEU A 553 -6.83 -11.63 -16.21
C LEU A 553 -7.63 -11.61 -14.92
N TYR A 554 -7.97 -10.41 -14.45
CA TYR A 554 -8.75 -10.23 -13.23
C TYR A 554 -10.14 -9.70 -13.60
N LEU A 555 -11.16 -10.51 -13.35
CA LEU A 555 -12.58 -10.25 -13.60
C LEU A 555 -13.39 -10.22 -12.30
N THR A 556 -12.72 -9.95 -11.18
CA THR A 556 -13.30 -9.89 -9.85
C THR A 556 -14.58 -9.06 -9.84
N ALA A 557 -15.62 -9.56 -9.19
CA ALA A 557 -16.94 -8.94 -9.05
C ALA A 557 -17.66 -8.56 -10.36
N ASN A 558 -17.22 -9.05 -11.52
CA ASN A 558 -17.97 -8.93 -12.78
C ASN A 558 -19.05 -10.02 -12.85
N ARG A 559 -20.16 -9.79 -12.14
CA ARG A 559 -21.22 -10.80 -11.86
C ARG A 559 -21.83 -11.51 -13.07
N THR A 560 -21.67 -10.95 -14.27
CA THR A 560 -22.26 -11.48 -15.51
C THR A 560 -21.35 -12.45 -16.26
N VAL A 561 -20.07 -12.57 -15.90
CA VAL A 561 -19.16 -13.56 -16.49
C VAL A 561 -19.79 -14.95 -16.39
N CYS A 562 -19.81 -15.66 -17.51
CA CYS A 562 -20.49 -16.95 -17.65
C CYS A 562 -19.60 -18.01 -18.30
N ASP A 563 -20.14 -19.22 -18.43
CA ASP A 563 -19.44 -20.37 -19.04
C ASP A 563 -18.90 -20.10 -20.44
N ASP A 564 -19.63 -19.35 -21.28
CA ASP A 564 -19.17 -19.03 -22.63
C ASP A 564 -17.91 -18.16 -22.62
N ASP A 565 -17.79 -17.23 -21.67
CA ASP A 565 -16.57 -16.42 -21.49
C ASP A 565 -15.39 -17.29 -21.05
N LEU A 566 -15.60 -18.20 -20.08
CA LEU A 566 -14.57 -19.12 -19.60
C LEU A 566 -14.14 -20.10 -20.72
N ASN A 567 -15.09 -20.62 -21.49
CA ASN A 567 -14.81 -21.48 -22.65
C ASN A 567 -13.97 -20.74 -23.71
N ALA A 568 -14.28 -19.45 -23.94
CA ALA A 568 -13.51 -18.60 -24.84
C ALA A 568 -12.08 -18.36 -24.34
N ILE A 569 -11.91 -18.03 -23.05
CA ILE A 569 -10.61 -17.86 -22.41
C ILE A 569 -9.79 -19.16 -22.52
N ALA A 570 -10.37 -20.29 -22.15
CA ALA A 570 -9.72 -21.60 -22.22
C ALA A 570 -9.25 -21.96 -23.64
N SER A 571 -9.99 -21.53 -24.67
CA SER A 571 -9.67 -21.85 -26.06
C SER A 571 -8.62 -20.92 -26.69
N ASN A 572 -8.46 -19.70 -26.15
CA ASN A 572 -7.65 -18.65 -26.78
C ASN A 572 -6.44 -18.20 -25.95
N CYS A 573 -6.36 -18.55 -24.67
CA CYS A 573 -5.29 -18.13 -23.75
C CYS A 573 -4.60 -19.34 -23.08
N PRO A 574 -3.88 -20.20 -23.81
CA PRO A 574 -3.22 -21.39 -23.23
C PRO A 574 -2.08 -21.05 -22.27
N ASP A 575 -1.52 -19.84 -22.36
CA ASP A 575 -0.42 -19.35 -21.52
C ASP A 575 -0.91 -18.62 -20.26
N LEU A 576 -2.20 -18.72 -19.94
CA LEU A 576 -2.79 -18.10 -18.75
C LEU A 576 -2.15 -18.66 -17.48
N GLU A 577 -1.63 -17.76 -16.65
CA GLU A 577 -0.98 -18.02 -15.37
C GLU A 577 -1.87 -17.67 -14.19
N GLN A 578 -2.72 -16.64 -14.33
CA GLN A 578 -3.60 -16.16 -13.27
C GLN A 578 -4.96 -15.76 -13.82
N LEU A 579 -6.01 -16.28 -13.21
CA LEU A 579 -7.40 -15.90 -13.51
C LEU A 579 -8.13 -15.65 -12.20
N ASP A 580 -8.75 -14.49 -12.05
CA ASP A 580 -9.62 -14.17 -10.93
C ASP A 580 -11.04 -13.94 -11.45
N ILE A 581 -11.97 -14.82 -11.06
CA ILE A 581 -13.41 -14.69 -11.34
C ILE A 581 -14.22 -14.58 -10.04
N LEU A 582 -13.60 -14.08 -8.98
CA LEU A 582 -14.20 -13.93 -7.66
C LEU A 582 -15.56 -13.22 -7.77
N GLY A 583 -16.61 -13.79 -7.18
CA GLY A 583 -17.94 -13.18 -7.12
C GLY A 583 -18.74 -13.22 -8.43
N THR A 584 -18.29 -13.95 -9.45
CA THR A 584 -19.09 -14.28 -10.65
C THR A 584 -20.19 -15.30 -10.30
N ARG A 585 -21.32 -15.27 -11.03
CA ARG A 585 -22.53 -16.02 -10.64
C ARG A 585 -23.06 -17.01 -11.66
N GLN A 586 -22.51 -17.02 -12.87
CA GLN A 586 -23.05 -17.79 -14.01
C GLN A 586 -22.02 -18.80 -14.55
N VAL A 587 -21.10 -19.24 -13.69
CA VAL A 587 -20.04 -20.20 -14.02
C VAL A 587 -20.32 -21.55 -13.38
N SER A 588 -20.16 -22.63 -14.16
CA SER A 588 -20.30 -24.02 -13.75
C SER A 588 -18.96 -24.68 -13.47
N GLU A 589 -18.99 -25.83 -12.80
CA GLU A 589 -17.80 -26.62 -12.54
C GLU A 589 -17.13 -27.11 -13.83
N GLU A 590 -17.91 -27.39 -14.88
CA GLU A 590 -17.40 -27.86 -16.17
C GLU A 590 -16.52 -26.80 -16.85
N SER A 591 -16.95 -25.54 -16.87
CA SER A 591 -16.18 -24.45 -17.51
C SER A 591 -14.92 -24.11 -16.72
N VAL A 592 -14.97 -24.14 -15.38
CA VAL A 592 -13.79 -23.98 -14.52
C VAL A 592 -12.79 -25.12 -14.73
N LEU A 593 -13.26 -26.37 -14.78
CA LEU A 593 -12.41 -27.52 -15.08
C LEU A 593 -11.76 -27.40 -16.46
N ARG A 594 -12.48 -26.88 -17.46
CA ARG A 594 -11.94 -26.65 -18.80
C ARG A 594 -10.79 -25.65 -18.81
N ILE A 595 -10.86 -24.57 -18.03
CA ILE A 595 -9.74 -23.64 -17.84
C ILE A 595 -8.52 -24.38 -17.29
N LEU A 596 -8.70 -25.15 -16.21
CA LEU A 596 -7.61 -25.90 -15.56
C LEU A 596 -6.95 -26.92 -16.51
N GLN A 597 -7.74 -27.53 -17.41
CA GLN A 597 -7.24 -28.48 -18.40
C GLN A 597 -6.53 -27.80 -19.59
N SER A 598 -7.01 -26.64 -20.04
CA SER A 598 -6.49 -25.96 -21.23
C SER A 598 -5.33 -25.00 -20.96
N CYS A 599 -5.16 -24.56 -19.70
CA CYS A 599 -4.14 -23.58 -19.31
C CYS A 599 -3.07 -24.25 -18.40
N PRO A 600 -2.10 -24.99 -18.95
CA PRO A 600 -1.12 -25.75 -18.16
C PRO A 600 -0.14 -24.88 -17.37
N ARG A 601 -0.06 -23.57 -17.64
CA ARG A 601 0.77 -22.61 -16.90
C ARG A 601 0.05 -21.96 -15.72
N MET A 602 -1.21 -22.33 -15.46
CA MET A 602 -2.00 -21.73 -14.39
C MET A 602 -1.31 -21.93 -13.03
N ILE A 603 -1.06 -20.82 -12.33
CA ILE A 603 -0.42 -20.76 -11.02
C ILE A 603 -1.45 -20.35 -9.95
N MET A 604 -2.45 -19.55 -10.30
CA MET A 604 -3.48 -19.09 -9.38
C MET A 604 -4.82 -18.93 -10.10
N PHE A 605 -5.86 -19.56 -9.56
CA PHE A 605 -7.22 -19.42 -10.08
C PHE A 605 -8.18 -19.14 -8.93
N ASP A 606 -8.75 -17.93 -8.89
CA ASP A 606 -9.74 -17.57 -7.88
C ASP A 606 -11.18 -17.80 -8.35
N VAL A 607 -11.87 -18.68 -7.65
CA VAL A 607 -13.30 -18.98 -7.80
C VAL A 607 -14.09 -18.67 -6.52
N SER A 608 -13.53 -17.81 -5.66
CA SER A 608 -14.16 -17.34 -4.42
C SER A 608 -15.51 -16.69 -4.70
N PHE A 609 -16.50 -16.97 -3.85
CA PHE A 609 -17.87 -16.46 -4.02
C PHE A 609 -18.55 -16.81 -5.36
N CYS A 610 -18.07 -17.80 -6.11
CA CYS A 610 -18.80 -18.45 -7.20
C CYS A 610 -19.77 -19.49 -6.60
N PHE A 611 -21.06 -19.17 -6.54
CA PHE A 611 -22.06 -19.94 -5.78
C PHE A 611 -22.28 -21.37 -6.30
N SER A 612 -22.03 -21.61 -7.58
CA SER A 612 -22.20 -22.92 -8.23
C SER A 612 -20.98 -23.83 -8.14
N ILE A 613 -19.90 -23.38 -7.49
CA ILE A 613 -18.65 -24.16 -7.36
C ILE A 613 -18.54 -24.63 -5.91
N GLU A 614 -18.63 -25.93 -5.69
CA GLU A 614 -18.56 -26.52 -4.35
C GLU A 614 -17.12 -26.63 -3.83
N HIS A 615 -16.95 -26.61 -2.51
CA HIS A 615 -15.63 -26.66 -1.87
C HIS A 615 -14.97 -28.03 -2.05
N GLU A 616 -15.76 -29.10 -2.02
CA GLU A 616 -15.34 -30.48 -2.25
C GLU A 616 -14.68 -30.65 -3.62
N VAL A 617 -15.27 -30.02 -4.64
CA VAL A 617 -14.77 -30.07 -6.02
C VAL A 617 -13.47 -29.28 -6.17
N VAL A 618 -13.35 -28.11 -5.53
CA VAL A 618 -12.08 -27.36 -5.48
C VAL A 618 -10.97 -28.17 -4.79
N ASN A 619 -11.29 -28.92 -3.75
CA ASN A 619 -10.31 -29.83 -3.10
C ASN A 619 -9.89 -30.97 -4.01
N GLU A 620 -10.80 -31.51 -4.84
CA GLU A 620 -10.45 -32.49 -5.86
C GLU A 620 -9.53 -31.88 -6.92
N TRP A 621 -9.90 -30.75 -7.50
CA TRP A 621 -9.07 -30.06 -8.49
C TRP A 621 -7.70 -29.68 -7.94
N SER A 622 -7.60 -29.27 -6.68
CA SER A 622 -6.31 -28.97 -6.05
C SER A 622 -5.38 -30.19 -5.96
N ARG A 623 -5.93 -31.41 -5.94
CA ARG A 623 -5.14 -32.66 -6.03
C ARG A 623 -4.75 -33.00 -7.46
N ILE A 624 -5.65 -32.74 -8.42
CA ILE A 624 -5.44 -33.02 -9.85
C ILE A 624 -4.44 -32.01 -10.48
N PHE A 625 -4.49 -30.76 -10.04
CA PHE A 625 -3.71 -29.63 -10.55
C PHE A 625 -2.82 -29.03 -9.45
N PRO A 626 -1.84 -29.78 -8.90
CA PRO A 626 -1.08 -29.39 -7.71
C PRO A 626 -0.19 -28.15 -7.89
N ASN A 627 0.05 -27.72 -9.14
CA ASN A 627 0.83 -26.51 -9.44
C ASN A 627 -0.04 -25.24 -9.51
N CYS A 628 -1.37 -25.39 -9.52
CA CYS A 628 -2.31 -24.28 -9.52
C CYS A 628 -2.89 -24.10 -8.11
N SER A 629 -2.70 -22.91 -7.55
CA SER A 629 -3.32 -22.50 -6.30
C SER A 629 -4.76 -22.06 -6.57
N ILE A 630 -5.71 -22.98 -6.42
CA ILE A 630 -7.14 -22.72 -6.63
C ILE A 630 -7.73 -22.13 -5.34
N LYS A 631 -8.26 -20.90 -5.41
CA LYS A 631 -8.83 -20.20 -4.26
C LYS A 631 -10.34 -20.29 -4.25
N LYS A 632 -10.88 -20.58 -3.08
CA LYS A 632 -12.32 -20.63 -2.83
C LYS A 632 -12.64 -20.13 -1.42
N SER A 633 -13.10 -18.89 -1.35
CA SER A 633 -13.78 -18.34 -0.20
C SER A 633 -15.30 -18.46 -0.32
N PHE A 634 -15.98 -18.37 0.82
CA PHE A 634 -17.44 -18.43 0.97
C PHE A 634 -17.91 -17.25 1.82
N GLN A 635 -19.11 -16.73 1.53
CA GLN A 635 -19.84 -15.97 2.54
C GLN A 635 -20.47 -17.02 3.46
N GLN A 636 -20.11 -17.02 4.75
CA GLN A 636 -20.90 -17.74 5.75
C GLN A 636 -22.26 -17.06 5.94
#